data_AF-A0A8X6W7B6-F1
#
_entry.id   AF-A0A8X6W7B6-F1
#
_cell.length_a   1.000
_cell.length_b   1.000
_cell.length_c   1.000
_cell.angle_alpha   90.00
_cell.angle_beta   90.00
_cell.angle_gamma   90.00
#
_symmetry.space_group_name_H-M   'P 1'
#
loop_
_entity.id
_entity.type
_entity.pdbx_description
1 polymer ?
#
loop_
_entity_poly.entity_id
_entity_poly.type
_entity_poly.pdbx_seq_one_letter_code
_entity_poly.pdbx_strand_id
1 'polypeptide(L)'
;MLGVGGRNSDSSQSIQTTEFIQNYQHLYKVLSELKPELEQCIRQGRQIADSKQSDLKERLEFYKNQYNLLGSKVTETRAQLENAVKKDNNLEAEIFHFQEWLHAARMDADKTAPEKTKNVSELEIQLCNDILSEVRNKKNLLDSLYEKAKNSEESSEESVKELQHEYSMFEQKLMKRIETLKGVTKEYSKDFFQSLAEMKNWLQSAGSFVFNFEELSRKQRLSESQQERLKHLQEELLSIELKKNELIKASNQMGKLKEKFTVKPELVEVEEKFEILSNKIQNLVTNQEIDVKRATIEQLRASPVQLPNSEPGSPKIEEIGLKIRQLNSSIDEFEKFIINKTNINNFDSAAQLKEEIKSLNEKSNDLEENVDDLQSEWRAHSRKDDASSSRLNNQMKELTDKYQSVSDKAKEHCQKLHRKIELWSDLDRKHENLSDRLQYLLSNFKDIEKAPVSRQKALEDEAKNLQSEFENLQQNATEVGASKTLLQKLLRESTTNLAGLSMRLDELETLKQRSVKTALTQTDKNQVIVIETSNFAIVPDFIAKVNKVREAIAAVNRQLHQPELAGKDFEDFGRQEGSLKGIKDGINTLKPNVELVCAEKENIVKKASNTDAAQIERVSEKLNEEWNKLNGAYDDRYKKWQKSCEVWQGFESDLRSMTSWLVSSETILAHSRLQNGDLDYERARMHQEV
;
A
#
# COMPACT_ATOMS: atom_id res chain seq x y z
N MET A 1 22.75 -13.71 3.28
CA MET A 1 23.67 -14.79 3.73
C MET A 1 24.58 -14.19 4.79
N LEU A 2 24.97 -14.98 5.80
CA LEU A 2 25.38 -14.61 7.18
C LEU A 2 24.14 -14.53 8.08
N GLY A 3 23.91 -15.35 9.10
CA GLY A 3 24.55 -16.56 9.62
C GLY A 3 23.57 -17.10 10.68
N VAL A 4 22.83 -18.16 10.36
CA VAL A 4 21.89 -18.82 11.30
C VAL A 4 22.66 -19.97 11.90
N GLY A 5 23.30 -19.72 13.04
CA GLY A 5 24.12 -20.73 13.73
C GLY A 5 24.30 -20.34 15.18
N GLY A 6 23.24 -20.48 15.98
CA GLY A 6 23.31 -20.16 17.41
C GLY A 6 22.09 -20.53 18.26
N ARG A 7 21.05 -21.20 17.73
CA ARG A 7 19.81 -21.49 18.49
C ARG A 7 19.65 -22.94 18.97
N ASN A 8 20.68 -23.79 18.86
CA ASN A 8 20.59 -25.19 19.30
C ASN A 8 21.17 -25.43 20.71
N SER A 9 21.85 -24.46 21.31
CA SER A 9 22.36 -24.52 22.69
C SER A 9 21.33 -24.02 23.72
N ASP A 10 20.57 -22.96 23.42
CA ASP A 10 19.59 -22.35 24.34
C ASP A 10 18.48 -23.31 24.79
N SER A 11 18.01 -24.19 23.90
CA SER A 11 16.99 -25.18 24.26
C SER A 11 17.53 -26.25 25.21
N SER A 12 18.82 -26.56 25.17
CA SER A 12 19.36 -27.72 25.90
C SER A 12 19.61 -27.43 27.38
N GLN A 13 19.94 -26.19 27.75
CA GLN A 13 20.18 -25.81 29.15
C GLN A 13 18.94 -25.30 29.87
N SER A 14 18.03 -24.57 29.19
CA SER A 14 16.68 -24.24 29.70
C SER A 14 15.86 -25.51 30.05
N ILE A 15 15.98 -26.54 29.21
CA ILE A 15 15.40 -27.87 29.49
C ILE A 15 16.07 -28.49 30.72
N GLN A 16 17.39 -28.37 30.87
CA GLN A 16 18.11 -28.88 32.05
C GLN A 16 17.69 -28.17 33.34
N THR A 17 17.61 -26.84 33.41
CA THR A 17 17.18 -26.11 34.63
C THR A 17 15.74 -26.44 35.00
N THR A 18 14.86 -26.62 34.00
CA THR A 18 13.48 -27.05 34.21
C THR A 18 13.40 -28.51 34.68
N GLU A 19 14.20 -29.41 34.10
CA GLU A 19 14.37 -30.80 34.55
C GLU A 19 14.94 -30.86 35.97
N PHE A 20 15.91 -30.03 36.32
CA PHE A 20 16.46 -29.94 37.67
C PHE A 20 15.39 -29.51 38.66
N ILE A 21 14.59 -28.49 38.36
CA ILE A 21 13.48 -28.05 39.22
C ILE A 21 12.43 -29.15 39.38
N GLN A 22 12.06 -29.84 38.29
CA GLN A 22 11.14 -30.98 38.33
C GLN A 22 11.70 -32.14 39.16
N ASN A 23 12.99 -32.45 39.03
CA ASN A 23 13.68 -33.46 39.81
C ASN A 23 13.70 -33.11 41.31
N TYR A 24 13.92 -31.84 41.67
CA TYR A 24 13.86 -31.39 43.07
C TYR A 24 12.44 -31.39 43.63
N GLN A 25 11.43 -31.03 42.83
CA GLN A 25 10.02 -31.16 43.21
C GLN A 25 9.64 -32.63 43.44
N HIS A 26 10.16 -33.54 42.62
CA HIS A 26 9.99 -34.98 42.79
C HIS A 26 10.69 -35.48 44.07
N LEU A 27 11.94 -35.10 44.32
CA LEU A 27 12.65 -35.43 45.57
C LEU A 27 11.92 -34.91 46.81
N TYR A 28 11.36 -33.69 46.75
CA TYR A 28 10.56 -33.14 47.85
C TYR A 28 9.28 -33.95 48.09
N LYS A 29 8.61 -34.37 47.02
CA LYS A 29 7.41 -35.21 47.07
C LYS A 29 7.72 -36.59 47.67
N VAL A 30 8.78 -37.25 47.21
CA VAL A 30 9.24 -38.55 47.74
C VAL A 30 9.61 -38.44 49.22
N LEU A 31 10.33 -37.39 49.62
CA LEU A 31 10.64 -37.14 51.04
C LEU A 31 9.37 -36.94 51.87
N SER A 32 8.39 -36.18 51.36
CA SER A 32 7.10 -35.97 52.03
C SER A 32 6.26 -37.24 52.16
N GLU A 33 6.31 -38.13 51.16
CA GLU A 33 5.60 -39.42 51.14
C GLU A 33 6.26 -40.44 52.09
N LEU A 34 7.59 -40.44 52.17
CA LEU A 34 8.36 -41.28 53.10
C LEU A 34 8.26 -40.84 54.57
N LYS A 35 7.88 -39.58 54.83
CA LYS A 35 7.77 -39.01 56.18
C LYS A 35 6.84 -39.81 57.12
N PRO A 36 5.57 -40.09 56.77
CA PRO A 36 4.68 -40.87 57.63
C PRO A 36 5.17 -42.31 57.87
N GLU A 37 5.77 -42.94 56.86
CA GLU A 37 6.32 -44.31 56.95
C GLU A 37 7.55 -44.35 57.86
N LEU A 38 8.43 -43.35 57.77
CA LEU A 38 9.58 -43.19 58.65
C LEU A 38 9.14 -42.89 60.09
N GLU A 39 8.15 -42.01 60.29
CA GLU A 39 7.58 -41.72 61.61
C GLU A 39 6.88 -42.94 62.23
N GLN A 40 6.26 -43.79 61.41
CA GLN A 40 5.67 -45.05 61.84
C GLN A 40 6.75 -46.08 62.22
N CYS A 41 7.78 -46.25 61.39
CA CYS A 41 8.94 -47.11 61.68
C CYS A 41 9.68 -46.67 62.95
N ILE A 42 9.87 -45.37 63.15
CA ILE A 42 10.48 -44.82 64.37
C ILE A 42 9.60 -45.06 65.58
N ARG A 43 8.27 -44.88 65.47
CA ARG A 43 7.32 -45.15 66.56
C ARG A 43 7.33 -46.63 66.96
N GLN A 44 7.19 -47.53 65.98
CA GLN A 44 7.21 -48.98 66.20
C GLN A 44 8.58 -49.46 66.72
N GLY A 45 9.67 -48.95 66.14
CA GLY A 45 11.03 -49.29 66.56
C GLY A 45 11.36 -48.80 67.97
N ARG A 46 10.87 -47.63 68.40
CA ARG A 46 10.99 -47.15 69.79
C ARG A 46 10.19 -48.03 70.76
N GLN A 47 8.98 -48.41 70.40
CA GLN A 47 8.13 -49.30 71.19
C GLN A 47 8.77 -50.70 71.39
N ILE A 48 9.54 -51.18 70.40
CA ILE A 48 10.31 -52.42 70.48
C ILE A 48 11.61 -52.23 71.28
N ALA A 49 12.33 -51.12 71.07
CA ALA A 49 13.60 -50.83 71.74
C ALA A 49 13.46 -50.60 73.27
N ASP A 50 12.27 -50.18 73.74
CA ASP A 50 11.94 -50.12 75.17
C ASP A 50 12.01 -51.51 75.85
N SER A 51 12.06 -52.60 75.06
CA SER A 51 12.41 -53.95 75.50
C SER A 51 13.89 -54.30 75.19
N LYS A 52 14.81 -53.78 76.02
CA LYS A 52 16.23 -54.21 76.17
C LYS A 52 17.15 -54.25 74.92
N GLN A 53 16.94 -53.45 73.87
CA GLN A 53 17.91 -53.31 72.76
C GLN A 53 18.36 -51.86 72.52
N SER A 54 19.51 -51.48 73.11
CA SER A 54 20.12 -50.13 73.00
C SER A 54 20.54 -49.76 71.57
N ASP A 55 21.03 -50.73 70.80
CA ASP A 55 21.59 -50.54 69.45
C ASP A 55 20.54 -50.08 68.42
N LEU A 56 19.28 -50.52 68.62
CA LEU A 56 18.16 -50.16 67.76
C LEU A 56 17.74 -48.70 67.93
N LYS A 57 17.90 -48.13 69.14
CA LYS A 57 17.56 -46.75 69.45
C LYS A 57 18.53 -45.76 68.81
N GLU A 58 19.83 -46.05 68.84
CA GLU A 58 20.86 -45.24 68.17
C GLU A 58 20.66 -45.23 66.65
N ARG A 59 20.33 -46.40 66.08
CA ARG A 59 20.09 -46.54 64.64
C ARG A 59 18.83 -45.79 64.17
N LEU A 60 17.77 -45.72 64.99
CA LEU A 60 16.58 -44.91 64.70
C LEU A 60 16.86 -43.39 64.78
N GLU A 61 17.65 -42.93 65.74
CA GLU A 61 18.08 -41.52 65.80
C GLU A 61 19.00 -41.16 64.62
N PHE A 62 19.88 -42.08 64.20
CA PHE A 62 20.71 -41.89 63.00
C PHE A 62 19.85 -41.68 61.74
N TYR A 63 18.85 -42.52 61.49
CA TYR A 63 17.98 -42.38 60.32
C TYR A 63 17.14 -41.09 60.36
N LYS A 64 16.66 -40.70 61.55
CA LYS A 64 15.96 -39.42 61.74
C LYS A 64 16.86 -38.22 61.43
N ASN A 65 18.11 -38.24 61.90
CA ASN A 65 19.08 -37.18 61.65
C ASN A 65 19.47 -37.09 60.17
N GLN A 66 19.62 -38.24 59.48
CA GLN A 66 19.89 -38.26 58.04
C GLN A 66 18.71 -37.73 57.21
N TYR A 67 17.47 -38.09 57.58
CA TYR A 67 16.27 -37.54 56.93
C TYR A 67 16.17 -36.03 57.11
N ASN A 68 16.44 -35.51 58.32
CA ASN A 68 16.41 -34.08 58.60
C ASN A 68 17.51 -33.32 57.83
N LEU A 69 18.72 -33.86 57.78
CA LEU A 69 19.85 -33.29 57.04
C LEU A 69 19.58 -33.28 55.53
N LEU A 70 18.96 -34.33 55.01
CA LEU A 70 18.57 -34.40 53.60
C LEU A 70 17.44 -33.39 53.30
N GLY A 71 16.45 -33.29 54.18
CA GLY A 71 15.39 -32.29 54.09
C GLY A 71 15.93 -30.85 54.06
N SER A 72 16.88 -30.51 54.95
CA SER A 72 17.47 -29.16 55.01
C SER A 72 18.26 -28.83 53.75
N LYS A 73 19.08 -29.78 53.24
CA LYS A 73 19.85 -29.60 52.00
C LYS A 73 18.94 -29.40 50.79
N VAL A 74 17.88 -30.20 50.66
CA VAL A 74 16.92 -30.07 49.56
C VAL A 74 16.19 -28.73 49.60
N THR A 75 15.82 -28.22 50.77
CA THR A 75 15.21 -26.88 50.89
C THR A 75 16.19 -25.75 50.57
N GLU A 76 17.45 -25.87 50.99
CA GLU A 76 18.48 -24.85 50.75
C GLU A 76 18.84 -24.75 49.26
N THR A 77 19.09 -25.89 48.60
CA THR A 77 19.39 -25.92 47.16
C THR A 77 18.21 -25.45 46.34
N ARG A 78 16.97 -25.79 46.74
CA ARG A 78 15.75 -25.29 46.10
C ARG A 78 15.65 -23.77 46.17
N ALA A 79 15.87 -23.18 47.36
CA ALA A 79 15.82 -21.73 47.52
C ALA A 79 16.90 -21.01 46.71
N GLN A 80 18.11 -21.59 46.60
CA GLN A 80 19.19 -21.06 45.77
C GLN A 80 18.83 -21.09 44.29
N LEU A 81 18.28 -22.21 43.79
CA LEU A 81 17.83 -22.35 42.40
C LEU A 81 16.66 -21.42 42.07
N GLU A 82 15.64 -21.34 42.93
CA GLU A 82 14.51 -20.42 42.75
C GLU A 82 14.97 -18.95 42.71
N ASN A 83 15.97 -18.58 43.51
CA ASN A 83 16.56 -17.24 43.47
C ASN A 83 17.40 -16.99 42.22
N ALA A 84 18.12 -17.99 41.71
CA ALA A 84 18.89 -17.88 40.46
C ALA A 84 17.94 -17.66 39.26
N VAL A 85 16.91 -18.50 39.13
CA VAL A 85 15.90 -18.37 38.06
C VAL A 85 15.16 -17.03 38.12
N LYS A 86 14.82 -16.55 39.33
CA LYS A 86 14.20 -15.22 39.47
C LYS A 86 15.11 -14.10 38.98
N LYS A 87 16.43 -14.18 39.23
CA LYS A 87 17.39 -13.18 38.76
C LYS A 87 17.55 -13.23 37.24
N ASP A 88 17.60 -14.42 36.66
CA ASP A 88 17.73 -14.60 35.21
C ASP A 88 16.47 -14.13 34.47
N ASN A 89 15.28 -14.52 34.93
CA ASN A 89 14.01 -14.01 34.37
C ASN A 89 13.91 -12.47 34.47
N ASN A 90 14.44 -11.87 35.55
CA ASN A 90 14.47 -10.43 35.69
C ASN A 90 15.48 -9.79 34.72
N LEU A 91 16.63 -10.42 34.49
CA LEU A 91 17.61 -9.97 33.50
C LEU A 91 17.04 -10.05 32.08
N GLU A 92 16.42 -11.17 31.70
CA GLU A 92 15.73 -11.35 30.41
C GLU A 92 14.65 -10.29 30.21
N ALA A 93 13.85 -10.02 31.24
CA ALA A 93 12.85 -8.95 31.19
C ALA A 93 13.51 -7.59 30.97
N GLU A 94 14.55 -7.23 31.72
CA GLU A 94 15.24 -5.94 31.54
C GLU A 94 15.88 -5.81 30.13
N ILE A 95 16.42 -6.91 29.57
CA ILE A 95 16.95 -6.97 28.20
C ILE A 95 15.83 -6.72 27.18
N PHE A 96 14.69 -7.39 27.34
CA PHE A 96 13.53 -7.24 26.47
C PHE A 96 13.00 -5.80 26.46
N HIS A 97 12.82 -5.17 27.63
CA HIS A 97 12.38 -3.78 27.71
C HIS A 97 13.37 -2.81 27.05
N PHE A 98 14.68 -3.08 27.15
CA PHE A 98 15.69 -2.26 26.46
C PHE A 98 15.62 -2.45 24.95
N GLN A 99 15.42 -3.67 24.46
CA GLN A 99 15.22 -3.97 23.03
C GLN A 99 13.98 -3.27 22.47
N GLU A 100 12.85 -3.31 23.17
CA GLU A 100 11.63 -2.59 22.77
C GLU A 100 11.85 -1.07 22.69
N TRP A 101 12.48 -0.49 23.72
CA TRP A 101 12.79 0.94 23.72
C TRP A 101 13.75 1.29 22.55
N LEU A 102 14.78 0.48 22.29
CA LEU A 102 15.70 0.70 21.19
C LEU A 102 14.99 0.61 19.82
N HIS A 103 14.04 -0.32 19.69
CA HIS A 103 13.21 -0.44 18.49
C HIS A 103 12.31 0.79 18.29
N ALA A 104 11.63 1.26 19.35
CA ALA A 104 10.82 2.46 19.31
C ALA A 104 11.64 3.70 18.90
N ALA A 105 12.81 3.89 19.52
CA ALA A 105 13.72 4.99 19.19
C ALA A 105 14.18 4.96 17.72
N ARG A 106 14.41 3.77 17.14
CA ARG A 106 14.71 3.61 15.71
C ARG A 106 13.54 4.04 14.82
N MET A 107 12.33 3.61 15.17
CA MET A 107 11.12 3.96 14.43
C MET A 107 10.86 5.48 14.47
N ASP A 108 11.05 6.11 15.62
CA ASP A 108 10.88 7.56 15.75
C ASP A 108 11.96 8.34 14.99
N ALA A 109 13.21 7.87 15.01
CA ALA A 109 14.28 8.43 14.18
C ALA A 109 13.99 8.30 12.68
N ASP A 110 13.32 7.23 12.23
CA ASP A 110 12.96 7.03 10.83
C ASP A 110 11.73 7.82 10.40
N LYS A 111 10.74 8.00 11.30
CA LYS A 111 9.58 8.87 11.07
C LYS A 111 9.96 10.34 11.00
N THR A 112 10.85 10.80 11.89
CA THR A 112 11.22 12.22 12.02
C THR A 112 11.96 12.77 10.81
N ALA A 113 12.78 11.97 10.11
CA ALA A 113 13.48 12.46 8.92
C ALA A 113 13.91 11.32 7.99
N PRO A 114 13.04 10.73 7.15
CA PRO A 114 13.34 9.58 6.27
C PRO A 114 14.69 9.69 5.51
N GLU A 115 15.38 8.58 5.25
CA GLU A 115 16.74 8.58 4.64
C GLU A 115 16.86 9.32 3.29
N LYS A 116 15.74 9.67 2.64
CA LYS A 116 15.69 10.28 1.31
C LYS A 116 15.13 11.71 1.29
N THR A 117 14.87 12.33 2.44
CA THR A 117 14.24 13.66 2.49
C THR A 117 15.23 14.74 2.06
N LYS A 118 14.95 15.44 0.95
CA LYS A 118 15.83 16.49 0.38
C LYS A 118 15.61 17.87 1.00
N ASN A 119 14.42 18.12 1.56
CA ASN A 119 14.06 19.37 2.22
C ASN A 119 13.72 19.06 3.67
N VAL A 120 14.56 19.51 4.59
CA VAL A 120 14.47 19.16 6.01
C VAL A 120 14.36 20.43 6.83
N SER A 121 13.36 20.48 7.70
CA SER A 121 13.13 21.59 8.61
C SER A 121 14.16 21.58 9.75
N GLU A 122 14.57 22.76 10.23
CA GLU A 122 15.41 22.89 11.44
C GLU A 122 14.77 22.17 12.65
N LEU A 123 13.43 22.07 12.67
CA LEU A 123 12.68 21.32 13.69
C LEU A 123 12.96 19.82 13.62
N GLU A 124 13.08 19.23 12.43
CA GLU A 124 13.36 17.80 12.26
C GLU A 124 14.80 17.48 12.67
N ILE A 125 15.74 18.39 12.38
CA ILE A 125 17.12 18.30 12.88
C ILE A 125 17.13 18.35 14.40
N GLN A 126 16.37 19.26 15.03
CA GLN A 126 16.28 19.34 16.48
C GLN A 126 15.71 18.04 17.09
N LEU A 127 14.61 17.52 16.55
CA LEU A 127 14.01 16.27 17.00
C LEU A 127 14.99 15.08 16.89
N CYS A 128 15.76 14.98 15.80
CA CYS A 128 16.81 13.96 15.70
C CYS A 128 17.92 14.15 16.75
N ASN A 129 18.30 15.39 17.10
CA ASN A 129 19.25 15.63 18.19
C ASN A 129 18.66 15.27 19.56
N ASP A 130 17.36 15.49 19.77
CA ASP A 130 16.67 15.13 21.02
C ASP A 130 16.65 13.60 21.18
N ILE A 131 16.32 12.86 20.11
CA ILE A 131 16.41 11.39 20.08
C ILE A 131 17.85 10.93 20.35
N LEU A 132 18.86 11.56 19.73
CA LEU A 132 20.27 11.21 19.98
C LEU A 132 20.66 11.44 21.45
N SER A 133 20.15 12.51 22.07
CA SER A 133 20.36 12.77 23.49
C SER A 133 19.71 11.69 24.36
N GLU A 134 18.49 11.28 24.04
CA GLU A 134 17.81 10.18 24.75
C GLU A 134 18.57 8.87 24.60
N VAL A 135 19.05 8.57 23.39
CA VAL A 135 19.88 7.40 23.11
C VAL A 135 21.10 7.39 24.03
N ARG A 136 21.86 8.48 24.05
CA ARG A 136 23.04 8.62 24.91
C ARG A 136 22.73 8.49 26.40
N ASN A 137 21.57 8.98 26.84
CA ASN A 137 21.15 8.85 28.24
C ASN A 137 20.91 7.38 28.65
N LYS A 138 20.53 6.51 27.71
CA LYS A 138 20.32 5.07 27.96
C LYS A 138 21.60 4.24 27.92
N LYS A 139 22.75 4.82 27.50
CA LYS A 139 24.04 4.11 27.46
C LYS A 139 24.43 3.53 28.82
N ASN A 140 24.26 4.29 29.90
CA ASN A 140 24.60 3.85 31.26
C ASN A 140 23.74 2.67 31.72
N LEU A 141 22.47 2.63 31.30
CA LEU A 141 21.57 1.51 31.61
C LEU A 141 22.02 0.25 30.88
N LEU A 142 22.41 0.36 29.61
CA LEU A 142 22.94 -0.75 28.82
C LEU A 142 24.24 -1.30 29.39
N ASP A 143 25.12 -0.43 29.88
CA ASP A 143 26.37 -0.85 30.54
C ASP A 143 26.08 -1.56 31.87
N SER A 144 25.09 -1.09 32.64
CA SER A 144 24.63 -1.79 33.83
C SER A 144 24.02 -3.16 33.52
N LEU A 145 23.29 -3.31 32.41
CA LEU A 145 22.74 -4.60 31.98
C LEU A 145 23.85 -5.58 31.61
N TYR A 146 24.89 -5.10 30.93
CA TYR A 146 26.05 -5.91 30.59
C TYR A 146 26.79 -6.42 31.82
N GLU A 147 27.03 -5.57 32.82
CA GLU A 147 27.65 -5.99 34.08
C GLU A 147 26.77 -7.00 34.87
N LYS A 148 25.44 -6.88 34.80
CA LYS A 148 24.53 -7.89 35.38
C LYS A 148 24.62 -9.22 34.62
N ALA A 149 24.62 -9.19 33.29
CA ALA A 149 24.68 -10.38 32.44
C ALA A 149 26.00 -11.13 32.54
N LYS A 150 27.12 -10.41 32.68
CA LYS A 150 28.46 -10.99 32.89
C LYS A 150 28.58 -11.82 34.19
N ASN A 151 27.72 -11.56 35.16
CA ASN A 151 27.64 -12.33 36.40
C ASN A 151 26.56 -13.44 36.36
N SER A 152 25.93 -13.66 35.19
CA SER A 152 24.88 -14.66 34.94
C SER A 152 25.31 -15.72 33.92
N GLU A 153 24.37 -16.44 33.31
CA GLU A 153 24.62 -17.45 32.27
C GLU A 153 25.32 -16.88 31.01
N GLU A 154 26.16 -17.70 30.36
CA GLU A 154 26.98 -17.32 29.18
C GLU A 154 26.11 -16.88 27.97
N SER A 155 24.90 -17.43 27.82
CA SER A 155 23.93 -17.07 26.77
C SER A 155 23.33 -15.66 26.96
N SER A 156 23.07 -15.27 28.22
CA SER A 156 22.60 -13.92 28.55
C SER A 156 23.68 -12.87 28.26
N GLU A 157 24.95 -13.21 28.49
CA GLU A 157 26.08 -12.32 28.16
C GLU A 157 26.19 -12.09 26.64
N GLU A 158 26.04 -13.12 25.82
CA GLU A 158 26.06 -13.02 24.35
C GLU A 158 24.91 -12.15 23.82
N SER A 159 23.69 -12.35 24.35
CA SER A 159 22.51 -11.55 24.00
C SER A 159 22.69 -10.05 24.30
N VAL A 160 23.32 -9.70 25.43
CA VAL A 160 23.58 -8.29 25.76
C VAL A 160 24.72 -7.70 24.92
N LYS A 161 25.71 -8.50 24.50
CA LYS A 161 26.75 -8.05 23.55
C LYS A 161 26.16 -7.71 22.18
N GLU A 162 25.24 -8.52 21.69
CA GLU A 162 24.49 -8.22 20.46
C GLU A 162 23.72 -6.91 20.59
N LEU A 163 23.02 -6.73 21.72
CA LEU A 163 22.29 -5.49 22.00
C LEU A 163 23.21 -4.25 22.07
N GLN A 164 24.40 -4.37 22.65
CA GLN A 164 25.43 -3.32 22.64
C GLN A 164 25.90 -2.96 21.23
N HIS A 165 26.09 -3.97 20.39
CA HIS A 165 26.47 -3.78 19.00
C HIS A 165 25.35 -3.04 18.23
N GLU A 166 24.12 -3.49 18.37
CA GLU A 166 22.95 -2.87 17.75
C GLU A 166 22.77 -1.41 18.19
N TYR A 167 22.89 -1.13 19.48
CA TYR A 167 22.85 0.22 20.03
C TYR A 167 23.92 1.12 19.40
N SER A 168 25.18 0.66 19.35
CA SER A 168 26.28 1.45 18.77
C SER A 168 26.08 1.74 17.28
N MET A 169 25.60 0.74 16.53
CA MET A 169 25.29 0.90 15.11
C MET A 169 24.18 1.93 14.89
N PHE A 170 23.15 1.93 15.77
CA PHE A 170 22.09 2.93 15.71
C PHE A 170 22.59 4.33 16.01
N GLU A 171 23.35 4.52 17.09
CA GLU A 171 23.88 5.81 17.49
C GLU A 171 24.75 6.41 16.37
N GLN A 172 25.65 5.60 15.79
CA GLN A 172 26.49 6.04 14.67
C GLN A 172 25.70 6.41 13.42
N LYS A 173 24.66 5.62 13.09
CA LYS A 173 23.79 5.89 11.95
C LYS A 173 23.03 7.20 12.15
N LEU A 174 22.49 7.42 13.35
CA LEU A 174 21.77 8.64 13.71
C LEU A 174 22.68 9.88 13.70
N MET A 175 23.90 9.78 14.21
CA MET A 175 24.89 10.85 14.13
C MET A 175 25.21 11.25 12.68
N LYS A 176 25.54 10.28 11.83
CA LYS A 176 25.78 10.54 10.39
C LYS A 176 24.58 11.17 9.70
N ARG A 177 23.37 10.73 10.04
CA ARG A 177 22.13 11.31 9.51
C ARG A 177 22.04 12.79 9.89
N ILE A 178 22.19 13.13 11.17
CA ILE A 178 22.14 14.51 11.66
C ILE A 178 23.21 15.40 10.98
N GLU A 179 24.43 14.90 10.82
CA GLU A 179 25.50 15.61 10.10
C GLU A 179 25.13 15.90 8.65
N THR A 180 24.57 14.91 7.96
CA THR A 180 24.10 15.06 6.57
C THR A 180 22.99 16.09 6.47
N LEU A 181 21.99 16.03 7.35
CA LEU A 181 20.89 17.00 7.38
C LEU A 181 21.39 18.43 7.65
N LYS A 182 22.32 18.60 8.61
CA LYS A 182 22.97 19.90 8.87
C LYS A 182 23.79 20.39 7.67
N GLY A 183 24.39 19.49 6.89
CA GLY A 183 25.11 19.81 5.66
C GLY A 183 24.18 20.38 4.59
N VAL A 184 23.07 19.69 4.32
CA VAL A 184 22.05 20.12 3.34
C VAL A 184 21.46 21.48 3.68
N THR A 185 21.14 21.74 4.95
CA THR A 185 20.61 23.06 5.37
C THR A 185 21.61 24.20 5.15
N LYS A 186 22.91 23.96 5.34
CA LYS A 186 23.96 24.96 5.07
C LYS A 186 24.11 25.26 3.58
N GLU A 187 24.06 24.23 2.74
CA GLU A 187 24.15 24.37 1.28
C GLU A 187 22.92 25.12 0.73
N TYR A 188 21.72 24.73 1.18
CA TYR A 188 20.47 25.41 0.83
C TYR A 188 20.45 26.89 1.23
N SER A 189 20.96 27.22 2.43
CA SER A 189 21.09 28.60 2.89
C SER A 189 22.06 29.41 2.00
N LYS A 190 23.21 28.82 1.63
CA LYS A 190 24.19 29.45 0.74
C LYS A 190 23.58 29.76 -0.64
N ASP A 191 22.88 28.81 -1.24
CA ASP A 191 22.27 28.98 -2.56
C ASP A 191 21.17 30.05 -2.56
N PHE A 192 20.40 30.12 -1.45
CA PHE A 192 19.41 31.17 -1.25
C PHE A 192 20.06 32.56 -1.21
N PHE A 193 21.11 32.76 -0.40
CA PHE A 193 21.77 34.07 -0.31
C PHE A 193 22.51 34.45 -1.60
N GLN A 194 23.07 33.47 -2.32
CA GLN A 194 23.66 33.69 -3.63
C GLN A 194 22.60 34.16 -4.65
N SER A 195 21.45 33.49 -4.69
CA SER A 195 20.33 33.85 -5.57
C SER A 195 19.75 35.24 -5.22
N LEU A 196 19.66 35.56 -3.93
CA LEU A 196 19.24 36.88 -3.46
C LEU A 196 20.22 37.98 -3.89
N ALA A 197 21.53 37.72 -3.81
CA ALA A 197 22.57 38.65 -4.25
C ALA A 197 22.53 38.87 -5.77
N GLU A 198 22.36 37.80 -6.57
CA GLU A 198 22.19 37.89 -8.02
C GLU A 198 21.00 38.78 -8.40
N MET A 199 19.86 38.61 -7.72
CA MET A 199 18.66 39.42 -7.96
C MET A 199 18.88 40.90 -7.61
N LYS A 200 19.51 41.19 -6.46
CA LYS A 200 19.85 42.56 -6.08
C LYS A 200 20.78 43.23 -7.10
N ASN A 201 21.81 42.51 -7.55
CA ASN A 201 22.75 43.00 -8.55
C ASN A 201 22.07 43.27 -9.90
N TRP A 202 21.14 42.39 -10.30
CA TRP A 202 20.34 42.60 -11.51
C TRP A 202 19.45 43.83 -11.37
N LEU A 203 18.70 43.97 -10.27
CA LEU A 203 17.85 45.13 -10.01
C LEU A 203 18.63 46.45 -10.06
N GLN A 204 19.83 46.47 -9.50
CA GLN A 204 20.71 47.64 -9.55
C GLN A 204 21.17 47.96 -10.97
N SER A 205 21.60 46.94 -11.72
CA SER A 205 22.10 47.10 -13.10
C SER A 205 20.98 47.51 -14.07
N ALA A 206 19.83 46.85 -13.98
CA ALA A 206 18.63 47.13 -14.76
C ALA A 206 18.03 48.50 -14.40
N GLY A 207 17.98 48.84 -13.11
CA GLY A 207 17.54 50.16 -12.65
C GLY A 207 18.42 51.30 -13.18
N SER A 208 19.74 51.11 -13.16
CA SER A 208 20.69 52.09 -13.72
C SER A 208 20.53 52.26 -15.23
N PHE A 209 20.30 51.16 -15.96
CA PHE A 209 20.03 51.21 -17.40
C PHE A 209 18.72 51.95 -17.70
N VAL A 210 17.62 51.60 -17.02
CA VAL A 210 16.31 52.23 -17.19
C VAL A 210 16.38 53.73 -16.90
N PHE A 211 17.07 54.13 -15.82
CA PHE A 211 17.29 55.54 -15.48
C PHE A 211 18.04 56.28 -16.61
N ASN A 212 19.16 55.75 -17.07
CA ASN A 212 19.93 56.36 -18.15
C ASN A 212 19.14 56.40 -19.48
N PHE A 213 18.36 55.37 -19.77
CA PHE A 213 17.53 55.28 -20.97
C PHE A 213 16.38 56.31 -20.96
N GLU A 214 15.79 56.55 -19.78
CA GLU A 214 14.79 57.61 -19.55
C GLU A 214 15.38 59.02 -19.73
N GLU A 215 16.68 59.24 -19.54
CA GLU A 215 17.32 60.55 -19.81
C GLU A 215 17.68 60.77 -21.30
N LEU A 216 17.73 59.71 -22.12
CA LEU A 216 18.08 59.82 -23.54
C LEU A 216 17.01 60.55 -24.36
N SER A 217 17.46 61.31 -25.37
CA SER A 217 16.56 61.94 -26.34
C SER A 217 15.89 60.92 -27.26
N ARG A 218 14.73 61.28 -27.84
CA ARG A 218 13.94 60.39 -28.73
C ARG A 218 14.74 59.80 -29.89
N LYS A 219 15.70 60.57 -30.46
CA LYS A 219 16.59 60.09 -31.53
C LYS A 219 17.62 59.07 -31.04
N GLN A 220 18.12 59.22 -29.81
CA GLN A 220 19.08 58.30 -29.21
C GLN A 220 18.43 56.98 -28.75
N ARG A 221 17.18 57.03 -28.28
CA ARG A 221 16.39 55.83 -27.93
C ARG A 221 16.01 54.95 -29.13
N LEU A 222 16.00 55.53 -30.33
CA LEU A 222 15.77 54.83 -31.60
C LEU A 222 17.06 54.24 -32.20
N SER A 223 18.21 54.42 -31.54
CA SER A 223 19.47 53.75 -31.93
C SER A 223 19.35 52.25 -31.75
N GLU A 224 19.74 51.48 -32.76
CA GLU A 224 19.70 50.01 -32.79
C GLU A 224 20.29 49.37 -31.52
N SER A 225 21.44 49.87 -31.06
CA SER A 225 22.10 49.43 -29.82
C SER A 225 21.26 49.58 -28.55
N GLN A 226 20.43 50.63 -28.46
CA GLN A 226 19.55 50.87 -27.32
C GLN A 226 18.27 50.03 -27.40
N GLN A 227 17.80 49.72 -28.62
CA GLN A 227 16.67 48.82 -28.84
C GLN A 227 17.02 47.37 -28.53
N GLU A 228 18.18 46.90 -28.99
CA GLU A 228 18.67 45.56 -28.68
C GLU A 228 18.88 45.37 -27.18
N ARG A 229 19.44 46.37 -26.49
CA ARG A 229 19.64 46.28 -25.03
C ARG A 229 18.32 46.28 -24.25
N LEU A 230 17.31 47.07 -24.67
CA LEU A 230 15.99 47.04 -24.04
C LEU A 230 15.28 45.69 -24.27
N LYS A 231 15.40 45.11 -25.47
CA LYS A 231 14.87 43.78 -25.78
C LYS A 231 15.55 42.69 -24.94
N HIS A 232 16.87 42.73 -24.82
CA HIS A 232 17.61 41.82 -23.95
C HIS A 232 17.19 41.95 -22.48
N LEU A 233 16.95 43.19 -22.00
CA LEU A 233 16.46 43.43 -20.65
C LEU A 233 15.03 42.87 -20.44
N GLN A 234 14.19 42.89 -21.48
CA GLN A 234 12.86 42.28 -21.46
C GLN A 234 12.92 40.74 -21.39
N GLU A 235 13.89 40.12 -22.07
CA GLU A 235 14.14 38.68 -21.98
C GLU A 235 14.70 38.29 -20.61
N GLU A 236 15.63 39.09 -20.05
CA GLU A 236 16.14 38.92 -18.69
C GLU A 236 15.01 39.03 -17.64
N LEU A 237 14.04 39.93 -17.84
CA LEU A 237 12.90 40.13 -16.92
C LEU A 237 12.11 38.83 -16.67
N LEU A 238 11.84 38.05 -17.73
CA LEU A 238 11.13 36.77 -17.61
C LEU A 238 11.93 35.73 -16.80
N SER A 239 13.24 35.69 -16.99
CA SER A 239 14.14 34.79 -16.25
C SER A 239 14.24 35.19 -14.76
N ILE A 240 14.33 36.49 -14.48
CA ILE A 240 14.41 37.00 -13.11
C ILE A 240 13.06 36.87 -12.39
N GLU A 241 11.93 36.98 -13.10
CA GLU A 241 10.59 36.72 -12.54
C GLU A 241 10.45 35.26 -12.04
N LEU A 242 10.96 34.29 -12.81
CA LEU A 242 11.03 32.90 -12.38
C LEU A 242 11.91 32.75 -11.13
N LYS A 243 13.11 33.34 -11.14
CA LYS A 243 14.00 33.35 -9.97
C LYS A 243 13.36 34.02 -8.74
N LYS A 244 12.54 35.07 -8.92
CA LYS A 244 11.81 35.76 -7.84
C LYS A 244 10.84 34.80 -7.17
N ASN A 245 10.05 34.10 -7.99
CA ASN A 245 9.07 33.14 -7.51
C ASN A 245 9.75 31.94 -6.82
N GLU A 246 10.90 31.48 -7.32
CA GLU A 246 11.72 30.45 -6.68
C GLU A 246 12.30 30.93 -5.34
N LEU A 247 12.82 32.16 -5.25
CA LEU A 247 13.29 32.76 -4.00
C LEU A 247 12.17 32.91 -2.95
N ILE A 248 10.95 33.29 -3.37
CA ILE A 248 9.79 33.38 -2.48
C ILE A 248 9.42 32.00 -1.95
N LYS A 249 9.38 30.98 -2.82
CA LYS A 249 9.16 29.58 -2.42
C LYS A 249 10.24 29.11 -1.45
N ALA A 250 11.51 29.37 -1.77
CA ALA A 250 12.65 28.95 -0.97
C ALA A 250 12.67 29.64 0.41
N SER A 251 12.32 30.94 0.44
CA SER A 251 12.12 31.70 1.66
C SER A 251 11.02 31.07 2.51
N ASN A 252 9.84 30.78 1.95
CA ASN A 252 8.72 30.17 2.68
C ASN A 252 9.05 28.79 3.28
N GLN A 253 9.92 28.02 2.64
CA GLN A 253 10.43 26.74 3.16
C GLN A 253 11.45 26.90 4.30
N MET A 254 12.07 28.08 4.45
CA MET A 254 13.11 28.33 5.45
C MET A 254 12.59 28.57 6.88
N GLY A 255 11.27 28.62 7.10
CA GLY A 255 10.65 28.64 8.44
C GLY A 255 11.21 29.72 9.40
N LYS A 256 11.53 29.32 10.65
CA LYS A 256 12.03 30.20 11.73
C LYS A 256 13.44 30.78 11.48
N LEU A 257 14.18 30.33 10.47
CA LEU A 257 15.45 30.94 10.08
C LEU A 257 15.24 32.35 9.47
N LYS A 258 14.04 32.65 8.97
CA LYS A 258 13.63 33.99 8.51
C LYS A 258 13.82 35.08 9.58
N GLU A 259 13.62 34.74 10.86
CA GLU A 259 13.76 35.68 11.98
C GLU A 259 15.22 35.90 12.37
N LYS A 260 16.08 34.88 12.16
CA LYS A 260 17.49 34.91 12.59
C LYS A 260 18.39 35.71 11.65
N PHE A 261 18.01 35.85 10.38
CA PHE A 261 18.84 36.48 9.34
C PHE A 261 18.31 37.83 8.81
N THR A 262 17.29 38.44 9.42
CA THR A 262 16.73 39.75 8.98
C THR A 262 16.39 39.82 7.48
N VAL A 263 16.00 38.70 6.86
CA VAL A 263 15.79 38.57 5.40
C VAL A 263 14.45 39.14 4.93
N LYS A 264 13.44 39.18 5.81
CA LYS A 264 12.09 39.69 5.50
C LYS A 264 12.09 41.11 4.89
N PRO A 265 12.72 42.12 5.50
CA PRO A 265 12.74 43.47 4.92
C PRO A 265 13.45 43.51 3.56
N GLU A 266 14.55 42.77 3.40
CA GLU A 266 15.30 42.77 2.14
C GLU A 266 14.56 42.08 1.00
N LEU A 267 13.80 41.02 1.27
CA LEU A 267 13.02 40.31 0.25
C LEU A 267 11.81 41.15 -0.20
N VAL A 268 11.16 41.85 0.74
CA VAL A 268 10.08 42.80 0.43
C VAL A 268 10.61 43.97 -0.39
N GLU A 269 11.78 44.50 -0.03
CA GLU A 269 12.43 45.57 -0.81
C GLU A 269 12.80 45.11 -2.23
N VAL A 270 13.32 43.89 -2.38
CA VAL A 270 13.63 43.30 -3.68
C VAL A 270 12.37 43.09 -4.52
N GLU A 271 11.28 42.62 -3.91
CA GLU A 271 10.00 42.42 -4.58
C GLU A 271 9.38 43.75 -5.03
N GLU A 272 9.32 44.74 -4.15
CA GLU A 272 8.78 46.07 -4.47
C GLU A 272 9.60 46.73 -5.60
N LYS A 273 10.94 46.69 -5.50
CA LYS A 273 11.83 47.22 -6.54
C LYS A 273 11.67 46.48 -7.86
N PHE A 274 11.47 45.16 -7.84
CA PHE A 274 11.23 44.37 -9.04
C PHE A 274 9.91 44.77 -9.71
N GLU A 275 8.82 44.90 -8.97
CA GLU A 275 7.52 45.30 -9.54
C GLU A 275 7.57 46.71 -10.15
N ILE A 276 8.20 47.66 -9.46
CA ILE A 276 8.38 49.02 -9.98
C ILE A 276 9.20 48.99 -11.28
N LEU A 277 10.32 48.27 -11.28
CA LEU A 277 11.22 48.21 -12.43
C LEU A 277 10.61 47.43 -13.61
N SER A 278 9.90 46.33 -13.34
CA SER A 278 9.17 45.54 -14.33
C SER A 278 8.13 46.40 -15.06
N ASN A 279 7.30 47.12 -14.29
CA ASN A 279 6.31 48.04 -14.86
C ASN A 279 6.97 49.16 -15.70
N LYS A 280 8.10 49.72 -15.23
CA LYS A 280 8.86 50.70 -16.00
C LYS A 280 9.41 50.13 -17.31
N ILE A 281 9.99 48.93 -17.29
CA ILE A 281 10.51 48.27 -18.50
C ILE A 281 9.37 48.01 -19.50
N GLN A 282 8.23 47.48 -19.04
CA GLN A 282 7.06 47.25 -19.90
C GLN A 282 6.51 48.56 -20.52
N ASN A 283 6.46 49.64 -19.74
CA ASN A 283 6.07 50.96 -20.23
C ASN A 283 7.08 51.52 -21.24
N LEU A 284 8.38 51.30 -21.05
CA LEU A 284 9.40 51.73 -22.01
C LEU A 284 9.32 50.95 -23.32
N VAL A 285 9.09 49.64 -23.27
CA VAL A 285 8.94 48.78 -24.47
C VAL A 285 7.71 49.22 -25.27
N THR A 286 6.56 49.39 -24.63
CA THR A 286 5.33 49.84 -25.29
C THR A 286 5.47 51.24 -25.90
N ASN A 287 6.07 52.19 -25.18
CA ASN A 287 6.35 53.52 -25.71
C ASN A 287 7.34 53.50 -26.87
N GLN A 288 8.37 52.63 -26.81
CA GLN A 288 9.33 52.47 -27.89
C GLN A 288 8.68 51.87 -29.14
N GLU A 289 7.81 50.87 -29.01
CA GLU A 289 7.05 50.36 -30.15
C GLU A 289 6.21 51.45 -30.82
N ILE A 290 5.56 52.30 -30.02
CA ILE A 290 4.79 53.44 -30.51
C ILE A 290 5.70 54.43 -31.24
N ASP A 291 6.88 54.73 -30.69
CA ASP A 291 7.83 55.65 -31.28
C ASP A 291 8.48 55.12 -32.57
N VAL A 292 8.77 53.81 -32.65
CA VAL A 292 9.22 53.15 -33.87
C VAL A 292 8.12 53.22 -34.94
N LYS A 293 6.87 52.85 -34.58
CA LYS A 293 5.71 52.95 -35.49
C LYS A 293 5.51 54.40 -35.99
N ARG A 294 5.64 55.40 -35.12
CA ARG A 294 5.57 56.83 -35.48
C ARG A 294 6.72 57.29 -36.37
N ALA A 295 7.95 56.86 -36.09
CA ALA A 295 9.12 57.19 -36.90
C ALA A 295 9.04 56.56 -38.30
N THR A 296 8.55 55.32 -38.41
CA THR A 296 8.24 54.68 -39.69
C THR A 296 7.18 55.46 -40.46
N ILE A 297 6.11 55.91 -39.78
CA ILE A 297 5.07 56.75 -40.40
C ILE A 297 5.64 58.11 -40.84
N GLU A 298 6.52 58.74 -40.06
CA GLU A 298 7.18 60.00 -40.44
C GLU A 298 8.16 59.82 -41.61
N GLN A 299 8.92 58.71 -41.67
CA GLN A 299 9.74 58.35 -42.84
C GLN A 299 8.89 58.10 -44.09
N LEU A 300 7.74 57.44 -43.94
CA LEU A 300 6.78 57.22 -45.02
C LEU A 300 6.13 58.54 -45.50
N ARG A 301 5.99 59.55 -44.62
CA ARG A 301 5.48 60.89 -44.96
C ARG A 301 6.54 61.84 -45.53
N ALA A 302 7.81 61.67 -45.17
CA ALA A 302 8.93 62.52 -45.61
C ALA A 302 9.58 62.07 -46.93
N SER A 303 9.24 60.86 -47.40
CA SER A 303 9.62 60.39 -48.74
C SER A 303 8.66 60.98 -49.79
N PRO A 304 9.13 61.62 -50.88
CA PRO A 304 8.28 62.04 -51.98
C PRO A 304 7.60 60.80 -52.57
N VAL A 305 6.30 60.68 -52.31
CA VAL A 305 5.49 59.55 -52.76
C VAL A 305 5.41 59.61 -54.29
N GLN A 306 6.22 58.79 -54.97
CA GLN A 306 5.75 58.21 -56.22
C GLN A 306 4.66 57.22 -55.84
N LEU A 307 3.41 57.65 -56.00
CA LEU A 307 2.26 56.77 -55.92
C LEU A 307 2.41 55.74 -57.06
N PRO A 308 2.49 54.43 -56.79
CA PRO A 308 2.06 53.47 -57.77
C PRO A 308 0.54 53.66 -57.85
N ASN A 309 0.06 54.07 -59.01
CA ASN A 309 -1.35 54.04 -59.37
C ASN A 309 -1.96 52.73 -58.89
N SER A 310 -2.78 52.79 -57.85
CA SER A 310 -3.73 51.75 -57.52
C SER A 310 -5.08 52.42 -57.39
N GLU A 311 -5.96 52.01 -58.29
CA GLU A 311 -7.30 52.54 -58.52
C GLU A 311 -8.17 52.51 -57.25
N PRO A 312 -9.25 53.31 -57.20
CA PRO A 312 -10.22 53.25 -56.11
C PRO A 312 -10.95 51.90 -56.14
N GLY A 313 -10.48 50.93 -55.35
CA GLY A 313 -11.08 49.59 -55.26
C GLY A 313 -10.50 48.62 -54.21
N SER A 314 -9.42 48.96 -53.52
CA SER A 314 -8.59 48.04 -52.72
C SER A 314 -8.85 47.87 -51.20
N PRO A 315 -9.72 48.61 -50.47
CA PRO A 315 -9.93 48.38 -49.03
C PRO A 315 -10.55 47.02 -48.67
N LYS A 316 -11.39 46.46 -49.55
CA LYS A 316 -12.17 45.24 -49.26
C LYS A 316 -11.37 43.94 -49.38
N ILE A 317 -10.28 43.94 -50.15
CA ILE A 317 -9.42 42.76 -50.36
C ILE A 317 -8.56 42.49 -49.12
N GLU A 318 -8.02 43.55 -48.51
CA GLU A 318 -7.29 43.44 -47.23
C GLU A 318 -8.21 43.04 -46.08
N GLU A 319 -9.46 43.51 -46.08
CA GLU A 319 -10.49 43.13 -45.11
C GLU A 319 -10.82 41.63 -45.18
N ILE A 320 -11.01 41.07 -46.37
CA ILE A 320 -11.20 39.62 -46.57
C ILE A 320 -9.96 38.85 -46.10
N GLY A 321 -8.75 39.34 -46.42
CA GLY A 321 -7.50 38.72 -45.96
C GLY A 321 -7.29 38.77 -44.44
N LEU A 322 -7.90 39.73 -43.74
CA LEU A 322 -7.95 39.76 -42.27
C LEU A 322 -8.98 38.75 -41.73
N LYS A 323 -10.18 38.69 -42.31
CA LYS A 323 -11.22 37.71 -41.93
C LYS A 323 -10.72 36.27 -42.12
N ILE A 324 -9.99 35.97 -43.21
CA ILE A 324 -9.34 34.66 -43.42
C ILE A 324 -8.35 34.32 -42.30
N ARG A 325 -7.53 35.27 -41.86
CA ARG A 325 -6.55 35.04 -40.77
C ARG A 325 -7.22 34.83 -39.42
N GLN A 326 -8.26 35.62 -39.11
CA GLN A 326 -9.04 35.48 -37.89
C GLN A 326 -9.73 34.11 -37.84
N LEU A 327 -10.40 33.72 -38.93
CA LEU A 327 -11.09 32.45 -39.01
C LEU A 327 -10.13 31.25 -38.99
N ASN A 328 -8.94 31.36 -39.62
CA ASN A 328 -7.89 30.35 -39.47
C ASN A 328 -7.43 30.17 -38.01
N SER A 329 -7.34 31.26 -37.24
CA SER A 329 -7.04 31.20 -35.80
C SER A 329 -8.16 30.50 -35.03
N SER A 330 -9.42 30.80 -35.34
CA SER A 330 -10.58 30.14 -34.71
C SER A 330 -10.64 28.64 -35.05
N ILE A 331 -10.28 28.26 -36.28
CA ILE A 331 -10.14 26.85 -36.69
C ILE A 331 -9.00 26.17 -35.91
N ASP A 332 -7.85 26.83 -35.72
CA ASP A 332 -6.74 26.30 -34.91
C ASP A 332 -7.13 26.11 -33.44
N GLU A 333 -7.90 27.05 -32.88
CA GLU A 333 -8.42 26.96 -31.51
C GLU A 333 -9.40 25.79 -31.35
N PHE A 334 -10.29 25.58 -32.34
CA PHE A 334 -11.21 24.45 -32.33
C PHE A 334 -10.48 23.11 -32.53
N GLU A 335 -9.47 23.05 -33.39
CA GLU A 335 -8.63 21.86 -33.55
C GLU A 335 -7.91 21.51 -32.23
N LYS A 336 -7.34 22.50 -31.54
CA LYS A 336 -6.75 22.30 -30.20
C LYS A 336 -7.78 21.83 -29.18
N PHE A 337 -9.00 22.36 -29.23
CA PHE A 337 -10.10 21.96 -28.35
C PHE A 337 -10.45 20.48 -28.56
N ILE A 338 -10.58 20.03 -29.81
CA ILE A 338 -10.85 18.62 -30.15
C ILE A 338 -9.71 17.73 -29.63
N ILE A 339 -8.45 18.07 -29.90
CA ILE A 339 -7.28 17.28 -29.47
C ILE A 339 -7.25 17.13 -27.94
N ASN A 340 -7.49 18.21 -27.19
CA ASN A 340 -7.50 18.17 -25.74
C ASN A 340 -8.58 17.24 -25.20
N LYS A 341 -9.78 17.24 -25.80
CA LYS A 341 -10.90 16.38 -25.38
C LYS A 341 -10.71 14.93 -25.76
N THR A 342 -10.09 14.63 -26.90
CA THR A 342 -9.77 13.25 -27.29
C THR A 342 -8.79 12.54 -26.35
N ASN A 343 -8.01 13.28 -25.54
CA ASN A 343 -7.04 12.71 -24.60
C ASN A 343 -7.67 12.21 -23.29
N ILE A 344 -8.95 12.50 -23.03
CA ILE A 344 -9.66 12.05 -21.83
C ILE A 344 -10.33 10.71 -22.14
N ASN A 345 -9.76 9.61 -21.64
CA ASN A 345 -10.24 8.26 -21.93
C ASN A 345 -11.42 7.83 -21.05
N ASN A 346 -11.63 8.49 -19.91
CA ASN A 346 -12.60 8.13 -18.88
C ASN A 346 -13.77 9.13 -18.77
N PHE A 347 -14.96 8.65 -18.41
CA PHE A 347 -16.12 9.51 -18.18
C PHE A 347 -16.83 9.20 -16.85
N ASP A 348 -17.40 10.23 -16.23
CA ASP A 348 -18.06 10.14 -14.92
C ASP A 348 -19.59 10.08 -15.03
N SER A 349 -20.17 10.44 -16.18
CA SER A 349 -21.60 10.24 -16.47
C SER A 349 -21.92 10.27 -17.96
N ALA A 350 -23.03 9.62 -18.36
CA ALA A 350 -23.55 9.75 -19.73
C ALA A 350 -24.01 11.18 -20.06
N ALA A 351 -24.39 11.98 -19.05
CA ALA A 351 -24.76 13.39 -19.22
C ALA A 351 -23.55 14.24 -19.64
N GLN A 352 -22.38 13.99 -19.03
CA GLN A 352 -21.12 14.66 -19.39
C GLN A 352 -20.76 14.43 -20.87
N LEU A 353 -20.90 13.19 -21.36
CA LEU A 353 -20.65 12.87 -22.77
C LEU A 353 -21.62 13.59 -23.71
N LYS A 354 -22.90 13.69 -23.32
CA LYS A 354 -23.92 14.41 -24.09
C LYS A 354 -23.65 15.92 -24.12
N GLU A 355 -23.21 16.50 -23.01
CA GLU A 355 -22.84 17.92 -22.93
C GLU A 355 -21.60 18.23 -23.77
N GLU A 356 -20.64 17.31 -23.82
CA GLU A 356 -19.46 17.44 -24.67
C GLU A 356 -19.79 17.40 -26.16
N ILE A 357 -20.64 16.46 -26.58
CA ILE A 357 -21.19 16.43 -27.96
C ILE A 357 -21.91 17.75 -28.28
N LYS A 358 -22.72 18.25 -27.35
CA LYS A 358 -23.45 19.51 -27.53
C LYS A 358 -22.48 20.69 -27.75
N SER A 359 -21.46 20.81 -26.91
CA SER A 359 -20.44 21.87 -27.02
C SER A 359 -19.64 21.79 -28.33
N LEU A 360 -19.30 20.57 -28.78
CA LEU A 360 -18.62 20.35 -30.06
C LEU A 360 -19.49 20.76 -31.24
N ASN A 361 -20.77 20.40 -31.23
CA ASN A 361 -21.71 20.76 -32.29
C ASN A 361 -21.97 22.27 -32.33
N GLU A 362 -22.13 22.93 -31.18
CA GLU A 362 -22.30 24.39 -31.10
C GLU A 362 -21.11 25.11 -31.76
N LYS A 363 -19.88 24.78 -31.36
CA LYS A 363 -18.67 25.38 -31.96
C LYS A 363 -18.47 25.03 -33.43
N SER A 364 -18.86 23.81 -33.83
CA SER A 364 -18.80 23.39 -35.23
C SER A 364 -19.77 24.19 -36.09
N ASN A 365 -20.99 24.43 -35.60
CA ASN A 365 -22.02 25.19 -36.30
C ASN A 365 -21.62 26.67 -36.41
N ASP A 366 -21.09 27.26 -35.33
CA ASP A 366 -20.60 28.65 -35.35
C ASP A 366 -19.48 28.83 -36.39
N LEU A 367 -18.56 27.87 -36.49
CA LEU A 367 -17.49 27.90 -37.51
C LEU A 367 -18.04 27.68 -38.92
N GLU A 368 -19.03 26.81 -39.10
CA GLU A 368 -19.70 26.58 -40.37
C GLU A 368 -20.34 27.87 -40.89
N GLU A 369 -21.11 28.57 -40.05
CA GLU A 369 -21.74 29.86 -40.39
C GLU A 369 -20.70 30.90 -40.79
N ASN A 370 -19.62 31.05 -40.03
CA ASN A 370 -18.55 32.01 -40.33
C ASN A 370 -17.78 31.67 -41.62
N VAL A 371 -17.56 30.38 -41.92
CA VAL A 371 -16.92 29.92 -43.16
C VAL A 371 -17.85 30.16 -44.36
N ASP A 372 -19.14 29.86 -44.23
CA ASP A 372 -20.13 30.06 -45.29
C ASP A 372 -20.37 31.55 -45.61
N ASP A 373 -20.40 32.41 -44.58
CA ASP A 373 -20.47 33.86 -44.73
C ASP A 373 -19.25 34.40 -45.48
N LEU A 374 -18.04 34.00 -45.06
CA LEU A 374 -16.80 34.41 -45.72
C LEU A 374 -16.72 33.89 -47.16
N GLN A 375 -17.21 32.67 -47.40
CA GLN A 375 -17.27 32.08 -48.74
C GLN A 375 -18.27 32.79 -49.65
N SER A 376 -19.40 33.23 -49.11
CA SER A 376 -20.41 34.02 -49.81
C SER A 376 -19.89 35.43 -50.14
N GLU A 377 -19.26 36.10 -49.18
CA GLU A 377 -18.59 37.39 -49.39
C GLU A 377 -17.47 37.31 -50.44
N TRP A 378 -16.69 36.22 -50.43
CA TRP A 378 -15.64 35.95 -51.40
C TRP A 378 -16.19 35.69 -52.80
N ARG A 379 -17.23 34.85 -52.94
CA ARG A 379 -17.88 34.57 -54.24
C ARG A 379 -18.48 35.83 -54.87
N ALA A 380 -18.97 36.78 -54.06
CA ALA A 380 -19.44 38.07 -54.54
C ALA A 380 -18.30 38.97 -55.05
N HIS A 381 -17.11 38.87 -54.47
CA HIS A 381 -15.91 39.65 -54.85
C HIS A 381 -15.11 39.04 -56.02
N SER A 382 -15.01 37.71 -56.10
CA SER A 382 -14.19 36.99 -57.09
C SER A 382 -14.71 37.07 -58.53
N ARG A 383 -15.75 37.87 -58.82
CA ARG A 383 -16.23 38.14 -60.19
C ARG A 383 -15.33 39.09 -60.99
N LYS A 384 -14.25 39.60 -60.39
CA LYS A 384 -13.24 40.47 -61.04
C LYS A 384 -11.89 39.73 -61.10
N ASP A 385 -11.44 39.44 -62.32
CA ASP A 385 -10.17 38.74 -62.61
C ASP A 385 -8.97 39.68 -62.39
N ASP A 386 -8.35 39.61 -61.21
CA ASP A 386 -7.11 40.30 -60.87
C ASP A 386 -6.09 39.33 -60.24
N ALA A 387 -4.79 39.59 -60.38
CA ALA A 387 -3.71 38.75 -59.82
C ALA A 387 -3.81 38.58 -58.29
N SER A 388 -4.31 39.60 -57.57
CA SER A 388 -4.60 39.54 -56.12
C SER A 388 -5.68 38.53 -55.77
N SER A 389 -6.61 38.26 -56.70
CA SER A 389 -7.66 37.25 -56.54
C SER A 389 -7.11 35.82 -56.55
N SER A 390 -5.98 35.57 -57.22
CA SER A 390 -5.34 34.23 -57.26
C SER A 390 -4.70 33.82 -55.93
N ARG A 391 -4.01 34.75 -55.25
CA ARG A 391 -3.38 34.50 -53.94
C ARG A 391 -4.43 34.29 -52.85
N LEU A 392 -5.46 35.13 -52.82
CA LEU A 392 -6.57 34.99 -51.88
C LEU A 392 -7.41 33.74 -52.19
N ASN A 393 -7.58 33.34 -53.45
CA ASN A 393 -8.21 32.06 -53.79
C ASN A 393 -7.44 30.88 -53.18
N ASN A 394 -6.11 30.88 -53.25
CA ASN A 394 -5.31 29.83 -52.63
C ASN A 394 -5.47 29.84 -51.10
N GLN A 395 -5.42 31.01 -50.46
CA GLN A 395 -5.62 31.12 -49.00
C GLN A 395 -7.04 30.71 -48.56
N MET A 396 -8.05 31.05 -49.34
CA MET A 396 -9.43 30.67 -49.08
C MET A 396 -9.65 29.16 -49.28
N LYS A 397 -8.99 28.58 -50.29
CA LYS A 397 -8.98 27.13 -50.49
C LYS A 397 -8.29 26.40 -49.34
N GLU A 398 -7.10 26.85 -48.93
CA GLU A 398 -6.37 26.29 -47.79
C GLU A 398 -7.20 26.37 -46.49
N LEU A 399 -7.89 27.49 -46.25
CA LEU A 399 -8.79 27.64 -45.10
C LEU A 399 -9.97 26.67 -45.19
N THR A 400 -10.59 26.53 -46.36
CA THR A 400 -11.72 25.61 -46.58
C THR A 400 -11.29 24.16 -46.38
N ASP A 401 -10.14 23.77 -46.94
CA ASP A 401 -9.57 22.42 -46.79
C ASP A 401 -9.24 22.13 -45.31
N LYS A 402 -8.70 23.12 -44.59
CA LYS A 402 -8.42 23.01 -43.15
C LYS A 402 -9.69 22.89 -42.32
N TYR A 403 -10.70 23.73 -42.59
CA TYR A 403 -12.01 23.65 -41.95
C TYR A 403 -12.65 22.28 -42.17
N GLN A 404 -12.65 21.77 -43.41
CA GLN A 404 -13.21 20.47 -43.72
C GLN A 404 -12.52 19.36 -42.94
N SER A 405 -11.18 19.37 -42.87
CA SER A 405 -10.40 18.42 -42.06
C SER A 405 -10.76 18.48 -40.58
N VAL A 406 -10.89 19.68 -40.00
CA VAL A 406 -11.25 19.85 -38.58
C VAL A 406 -12.71 19.47 -38.32
N SER A 407 -13.63 19.79 -39.23
CA SER A 407 -15.04 19.39 -39.20
C SER A 407 -15.20 17.87 -39.25
N ASP A 408 -14.45 17.18 -40.11
CA ASP A 408 -14.46 15.73 -40.20
C ASP A 408 -13.93 15.08 -38.92
N LYS A 409 -12.85 15.62 -38.33
CA LYS A 409 -12.34 15.18 -37.02
C LYS A 409 -13.36 15.37 -35.90
N ALA A 410 -14.07 16.51 -35.88
CA ALA A 410 -15.11 16.79 -34.91
C ALA A 410 -16.28 15.80 -35.03
N LYS A 411 -16.74 15.54 -36.25
CA LYS A 411 -17.79 14.55 -36.56
C LYS A 411 -17.38 13.14 -36.13
N GLU A 412 -16.15 12.73 -36.42
CA GLU A 412 -15.61 11.43 -36.01
C GLU A 412 -15.57 11.31 -34.48
N HIS A 413 -15.16 12.37 -33.77
CA HIS A 413 -15.16 12.38 -32.31
C HIS A 413 -16.59 12.31 -31.73
N CYS A 414 -17.53 13.10 -32.25
CA CYS A 414 -18.94 13.03 -31.87
C CYS A 414 -19.53 11.62 -32.08
N GLN A 415 -19.17 10.93 -33.18
CA GLN A 415 -19.60 9.54 -33.42
C GLN A 415 -19.00 8.57 -32.39
N LYS A 416 -17.73 8.72 -32.03
CA LYS A 416 -17.09 7.91 -30.97
C LYS A 416 -17.80 8.10 -29.62
N LEU A 417 -18.14 9.34 -29.27
CA LEU A 417 -18.87 9.65 -28.03
C LEU A 417 -20.29 9.08 -28.05
N HIS A 418 -21.01 9.17 -29.18
CA HIS A 418 -22.33 8.53 -29.32
C HIS A 418 -22.27 7.02 -29.13
N ARG A 419 -21.30 6.34 -29.76
CA ARG A 419 -21.10 4.90 -29.56
C ARG A 419 -20.84 4.55 -28.09
N LYS A 420 -20.04 5.35 -27.39
CA LYS A 420 -19.82 5.16 -25.94
C LYS A 420 -21.12 5.31 -25.14
N ILE A 421 -21.95 6.30 -25.45
CA ILE A 421 -23.25 6.50 -24.80
C ILE A 421 -24.17 5.30 -25.07
N GLU A 422 -24.26 4.82 -26.31
CA GLU A 422 -25.08 3.66 -26.68
C GLU A 422 -24.65 2.39 -25.94
N LEU A 423 -23.35 2.11 -25.92
CA LEU A 423 -22.78 0.98 -25.18
C LEU A 423 -23.05 1.11 -23.68
N TRP A 424 -22.91 2.31 -23.12
CA TRP A 424 -23.19 2.56 -21.71
C TRP A 424 -24.67 2.35 -21.38
N SER A 425 -25.59 2.84 -22.21
CA SER A 425 -27.03 2.63 -22.03
C SER A 425 -27.43 1.16 -22.11
N ASP A 426 -26.80 0.37 -22.99
CA ASP A 426 -27.03 -1.08 -23.02
C ASP A 426 -26.50 -1.78 -21.76
N LEU A 427 -25.33 -1.37 -21.25
CA LEU A 427 -24.77 -1.88 -20.00
C LEU A 427 -25.63 -1.53 -18.78
N ASP A 428 -26.14 -0.30 -18.71
CA ASP A 428 -27.03 0.15 -17.64
C ASP A 428 -28.31 -0.68 -17.60
N ARG A 429 -28.94 -0.91 -18.76
CA ARG A 429 -30.11 -1.79 -18.90
C ARG A 429 -29.82 -3.23 -18.48
N LYS A 430 -28.65 -3.77 -18.86
CA LYS A 430 -28.23 -5.12 -18.45
C LYS A 430 -27.96 -5.19 -16.95
N HIS A 431 -27.39 -4.14 -16.36
CA HIS A 431 -27.16 -4.04 -14.93
C HIS A 431 -28.48 -3.98 -14.14
N GLU A 432 -29.48 -3.25 -14.61
CA GLU A 432 -30.82 -3.23 -14.00
C GLU A 432 -31.46 -4.62 -14.02
N ASN A 433 -31.44 -5.30 -15.17
CA ASN A 433 -31.97 -6.67 -15.29
C ASN A 433 -31.24 -7.66 -14.36
N LEU A 434 -29.91 -7.56 -14.27
CA LEU A 434 -29.11 -8.39 -13.39
C LEU A 434 -29.42 -8.09 -11.91
N SER A 435 -29.57 -6.82 -11.54
CA SER A 435 -29.96 -6.41 -10.19
C SER A 435 -31.32 -7.00 -9.79
N ASP A 436 -32.32 -6.92 -10.67
CA ASP A 436 -33.65 -7.49 -10.45
C ASP A 436 -33.59 -9.01 -10.26
N ARG A 437 -32.83 -9.71 -11.11
CA ARG A 437 -32.64 -11.16 -11.02
C ARG A 437 -31.89 -11.57 -9.76
N LEU A 438 -30.85 -10.84 -9.36
CA LEU A 438 -30.11 -11.07 -8.11
C LEU A 438 -31.02 -10.88 -6.90
N GLN A 439 -31.85 -9.83 -6.90
CA GLN A 439 -32.80 -9.56 -5.82
C GLN A 439 -33.91 -10.61 -5.74
N TYR A 440 -34.44 -11.05 -6.89
CA TYR A 440 -35.38 -12.16 -6.97
C TYR A 440 -34.77 -13.47 -6.45
N LEU A 441 -33.55 -13.77 -6.87
CA LEU A 441 -32.83 -14.96 -6.43
C LEU A 441 -32.59 -14.93 -4.92
N LEU A 442 -32.11 -13.82 -4.37
CA LEU A 442 -31.94 -13.63 -2.91
C LEU A 442 -33.23 -13.88 -2.13
N SER A 443 -34.38 -13.44 -2.67
CA SER A 443 -35.68 -13.66 -2.05
C SER A 443 -36.06 -15.15 -2.06
N ASN A 444 -35.75 -15.86 -3.14
CA ASN A 444 -35.95 -17.32 -3.25
C ASN A 444 -35.02 -18.12 -2.33
N PHE A 445 -33.83 -17.60 -2.02
CA PHE A 445 -32.89 -18.22 -1.08
C PHE A 445 -33.35 -18.15 0.39
N LYS A 446 -34.38 -17.36 0.74
CA LYS A 446 -34.86 -17.25 2.14
C LYS A 446 -35.47 -18.53 2.72
N ASP A 447 -36.09 -19.37 1.89
CA ASP A 447 -36.76 -20.63 2.30
C ASP A 447 -36.08 -21.89 1.72
N ILE A 448 -34.83 -21.76 1.31
CA ILE A 448 -34.14 -22.79 0.51
C ILE A 448 -33.90 -24.10 1.26
N GLU A 449 -33.83 -24.07 2.59
CA GLU A 449 -33.70 -25.25 3.46
C GLU A 449 -34.89 -26.23 3.30
N LYS A 450 -36.08 -25.72 2.95
CA LYS A 450 -37.30 -26.51 2.77
C LYS A 450 -37.51 -26.95 1.31
N ALA A 451 -36.69 -26.46 0.38
CA ALA A 451 -36.80 -26.78 -1.03
C ALA A 451 -36.15 -28.13 -1.36
N PRO A 452 -36.67 -28.87 -2.37
CA PRO A 452 -36.05 -30.12 -2.81
C PRO A 452 -34.63 -29.89 -3.36
N VAL A 453 -33.75 -30.87 -3.20
CA VAL A 453 -32.32 -30.81 -3.59
C VAL A 453 -32.14 -30.43 -5.08
N SER A 454 -33.05 -30.87 -5.95
CA SER A 454 -33.04 -30.48 -7.37
C SER A 454 -33.27 -28.98 -7.58
N ARG A 455 -34.12 -28.35 -6.76
CA ARG A 455 -34.35 -26.90 -6.77
C ARG A 455 -33.19 -26.14 -6.13
N GLN A 456 -32.58 -26.66 -5.07
CA GLN A 456 -31.37 -26.07 -4.48
C GLN A 456 -30.23 -26.01 -5.51
N LYS A 457 -29.99 -27.12 -6.22
CA LYS A 457 -28.97 -27.18 -7.27
C LYS A 457 -29.25 -26.22 -8.42
N ALA A 458 -30.51 -26.11 -8.86
CA ALA A 458 -30.89 -25.16 -9.91
C ALA A 458 -30.63 -23.69 -9.50
N LEU A 459 -30.89 -23.33 -8.24
CA LEU A 459 -30.64 -21.99 -7.71
C LEU A 459 -29.13 -21.72 -7.51
N GLU A 460 -28.35 -22.73 -7.14
CA GLU A 460 -26.88 -22.68 -7.10
C GLU A 460 -26.27 -22.43 -8.48
N ASP A 461 -26.76 -23.14 -9.50
CA ASP A 461 -26.31 -22.96 -10.89
C ASP A 461 -26.72 -21.59 -11.44
N GLU A 462 -27.93 -21.10 -11.10
CA GLU A 462 -28.39 -19.75 -11.46
C GLU A 462 -27.55 -18.65 -10.78
N ALA A 463 -27.18 -18.83 -9.51
CA ALA A 463 -26.32 -17.90 -8.79
C ALA A 463 -24.92 -17.79 -9.43
N LYS A 464 -24.33 -18.93 -9.82
CA LYS A 464 -23.04 -18.95 -10.53
C LYS A 464 -23.11 -18.27 -11.90
N ASN A 465 -24.21 -18.49 -12.62
CA ASN A 465 -24.43 -17.83 -13.91
C ASN A 465 -24.56 -16.31 -13.74
N LEU A 466 -25.33 -15.83 -12.76
CA LEU A 466 -25.45 -14.40 -12.47
C LEU A 466 -24.13 -13.77 -12.01
N GLN A 467 -23.31 -14.51 -11.26
CA GLN A 467 -21.97 -14.05 -10.89
C GLN A 467 -21.09 -13.84 -12.13
N SER A 468 -21.09 -14.78 -13.08
CA SER A 468 -20.35 -14.62 -14.34
C SER A 468 -20.91 -13.46 -15.20
N GLU A 469 -22.23 -13.29 -15.27
CA GLU A 469 -22.85 -12.15 -15.95
C GLU A 469 -22.42 -10.80 -15.32
N PHE A 470 -22.29 -10.73 -13.99
CA PHE A 470 -21.81 -9.54 -13.28
C PHE A 470 -20.33 -9.24 -13.58
N GLU A 471 -19.46 -10.25 -13.55
CA GLU A 471 -18.04 -10.11 -13.89
C GLU A 471 -17.86 -9.61 -15.33
N ASN A 472 -18.63 -10.17 -16.27
CA ASN A 472 -18.66 -9.72 -17.66
C ASN A 472 -19.16 -8.27 -17.79
N LEU A 473 -20.18 -7.86 -17.03
CA LEU A 473 -20.65 -6.48 -17.02
C LEU A 473 -19.60 -5.52 -16.46
N GLN A 474 -18.91 -5.90 -15.39
CA GLN A 474 -17.84 -5.10 -14.81
C GLN A 474 -16.68 -4.90 -15.80
N GLN A 475 -16.30 -5.96 -16.52
CA GLN A 475 -15.26 -5.87 -17.55
C GLN A 475 -15.71 -5.00 -18.74
N ASN A 476 -16.91 -5.22 -19.28
CA ASN A 476 -17.39 -4.43 -20.42
C ASN A 476 -17.51 -2.94 -20.05
N ALA A 477 -17.91 -2.62 -18.81
CA ALA A 477 -18.02 -1.26 -18.33
C ALA A 477 -16.66 -0.55 -18.17
N THR A 478 -15.59 -1.28 -17.79
CA THR A 478 -14.23 -0.72 -17.77
C THR A 478 -13.70 -0.50 -19.19
N GLU A 479 -13.97 -1.43 -20.13
CA GLU A 479 -13.56 -1.32 -21.53
C GLU A 479 -14.18 -0.13 -22.27
N VAL A 480 -15.43 0.23 -21.95
CA VAL A 480 -16.09 1.43 -22.50
C VAL A 480 -15.49 2.75 -21.96
N GLY A 481 -14.68 2.68 -20.90
CA GLY A 481 -14.00 3.81 -20.29
C GLY A 481 -14.79 4.47 -19.15
N ALA A 482 -15.65 3.72 -18.45
CA ALA A 482 -16.31 4.25 -17.26
C ALA A 482 -15.28 4.52 -16.15
N SER A 483 -15.41 5.65 -15.46
CA SER A 483 -14.53 5.96 -14.34
C SER A 483 -14.75 5.00 -13.16
N LYS A 484 -13.71 4.85 -12.33
CA LYS A 484 -13.77 3.98 -11.15
C LYS A 484 -14.90 4.35 -10.19
N THR A 485 -15.18 5.65 -10.04
CA THR A 485 -16.26 6.18 -9.21
C THR A 485 -17.63 5.87 -9.78
N LEU A 486 -17.81 5.99 -11.09
CA LEU A 486 -19.06 5.63 -11.77
C LEU A 486 -19.35 4.13 -11.65
N LEU A 487 -18.34 3.28 -11.87
CA LEU A 487 -18.45 1.82 -11.70
C LEU A 487 -18.83 1.43 -10.28
N GLN A 488 -18.20 2.04 -9.28
CA GLN A 488 -18.53 1.80 -7.87
C GLN A 488 -19.97 2.20 -7.56
N LYS A 489 -20.46 3.32 -8.10
CA LYS A 489 -21.84 3.78 -7.87
C LYS A 489 -22.86 2.85 -8.51
N LEU A 490 -22.62 2.44 -9.76
CA LEU A 490 -23.51 1.56 -10.52
C LEU A 490 -23.61 0.18 -9.85
N LEU A 491 -22.47 -0.47 -9.63
CA LEU A 491 -22.40 -1.87 -9.23
C LEU A 491 -22.60 -2.11 -7.72
N ARG A 492 -22.75 -1.06 -6.90
CA ARG A 492 -22.83 -1.17 -5.44
C ARG A 492 -23.95 -2.11 -4.98
N GLU A 493 -25.13 -1.95 -5.55
CA GLU A 493 -26.30 -2.75 -5.18
C GLU A 493 -26.14 -4.20 -5.61
N SER A 494 -25.77 -4.44 -6.88
CA SER A 494 -25.46 -5.78 -7.40
C SER A 494 -24.35 -6.49 -6.60
N THR A 495 -23.29 -5.76 -6.20
CA THR A 495 -22.21 -6.31 -5.36
C THR A 495 -22.71 -6.73 -3.98
N THR A 496 -23.59 -5.91 -3.38
CA THR A 496 -24.20 -6.21 -2.08
C THR A 496 -25.09 -7.45 -2.18
N ASN A 497 -25.86 -7.54 -3.26
CA ASN A 497 -26.74 -8.66 -3.51
C ASN A 497 -25.96 -9.97 -3.76
N LEU A 498 -24.87 -9.93 -4.53
CA LEU A 498 -23.98 -11.06 -4.74
C LEU A 498 -23.34 -11.54 -3.44
N ALA A 499 -22.85 -10.63 -2.59
CA ALA A 499 -22.31 -10.99 -1.28
C ALA A 499 -23.37 -11.70 -0.41
N GLY A 500 -24.62 -11.22 -0.44
CA GLY A 500 -25.74 -11.89 0.23
C GLY A 500 -26.03 -13.30 -0.31
N LEU A 501 -25.92 -13.51 -1.63
CA LEU A 501 -26.09 -14.83 -2.24
C LEU A 501 -24.94 -15.76 -1.87
N SER A 502 -23.70 -15.29 -1.88
CA SER A 502 -22.54 -16.07 -1.45
C SER A 502 -22.70 -16.55 0.00
N MET A 503 -23.13 -15.67 0.91
CA MET A 503 -23.41 -16.08 2.30
C MET A 503 -24.49 -17.17 2.40
N ARG A 504 -25.56 -17.06 1.60
CA ARG A 504 -26.64 -18.06 1.58
C ARG A 504 -26.23 -19.39 0.96
N LEU A 505 -25.35 -19.37 -0.03
CA LEU A 505 -24.75 -20.56 -0.63
C LEU A 505 -23.85 -21.28 0.39
N ASP A 506 -23.05 -20.54 1.15
CA ASP A 506 -22.21 -21.08 2.22
C ASP A 506 -23.07 -21.70 3.34
N GLU A 507 -24.15 -21.03 3.77
CA GLU A 507 -25.12 -21.56 4.74
C GLU A 507 -25.69 -22.91 4.27
N LEU A 508 -26.09 -23.03 3.00
CA LEU A 508 -26.57 -24.29 2.42
C LEU A 508 -25.51 -25.39 2.39
N GLU A 509 -24.28 -25.05 2.00
CA GLU A 509 -23.19 -26.02 1.94
C GLU A 509 -22.86 -26.57 3.33
N THR A 510 -22.87 -25.71 4.36
CA THR A 510 -22.70 -26.15 5.75
C THR A 510 -23.84 -27.05 6.25
N LEU A 511 -25.09 -26.78 5.86
CA LEU A 511 -26.25 -27.61 6.19
C LEU A 511 -26.20 -28.98 5.47
N LYS A 512 -25.80 -29.01 4.20
CA LYS A 512 -25.56 -30.26 3.45
C LYS A 512 -24.49 -31.10 4.16
N GLN A 513 -23.36 -30.50 4.54
CA GLN A 513 -22.30 -31.19 5.30
C GLN A 513 -22.77 -31.69 6.68
N ARG A 514 -23.73 -30.99 7.32
CA ARG A 514 -24.32 -31.39 8.61
C ARG A 514 -25.30 -32.56 8.45
N SER A 515 -26.10 -32.58 7.38
CA SER A 515 -27.05 -33.66 7.07
C SER A 515 -26.36 -34.99 6.69
N VAL A 516 -25.20 -34.94 6.04
CA VAL A 516 -24.40 -36.13 5.70
C VAL A 516 -23.84 -36.84 6.95
N LYS A 517 -23.64 -36.10 8.07
CA LYS A 517 -23.19 -36.67 9.35
C LYS A 517 -24.29 -37.37 10.16
N THR A 518 -25.57 -37.24 9.79
CA THR A 518 -26.70 -37.79 10.58
C THR A 518 -27.44 -38.94 9.89
N ALA A 519 -27.09 -39.31 8.65
CA ALA A 519 -27.78 -40.33 7.85
C ALA A 519 -26.97 -41.64 7.68
N LEU A 520 -26.36 -42.14 8.76
CA LEU A 520 -25.73 -43.47 8.79
C LEU A 520 -26.28 -44.26 9.97
N THR A 521 -27.51 -44.74 9.84
CA THR A 521 -28.02 -45.98 10.43
C THR A 521 -29.48 -46.16 10.03
N GLN A 522 -29.74 -47.01 9.03
CA GLN A 522 -30.73 -48.07 9.16
C GLN A 522 -30.65 -49.03 7.96
N THR A 523 -30.75 -50.29 8.33
CA THR A 523 -30.60 -51.54 7.60
C THR A 523 -31.60 -51.73 6.45
N ASP A 524 -31.20 -52.47 5.42
CA ASP A 524 -32.11 -53.45 4.83
C ASP A 524 -31.39 -54.70 4.30
N LYS A 525 -32.07 -55.84 4.49
CA LYS A 525 -31.59 -57.21 4.24
C LYS A 525 -31.98 -57.74 2.86
N ASN A 526 -31.23 -58.77 2.42
CA ASN A 526 -31.44 -59.73 1.31
C ASN A 526 -30.89 -59.27 -0.07
N GLN A 527 -30.23 -60.08 -0.91
CA GLN A 527 -30.17 -61.54 -1.11
C GLN A 527 -28.75 -62.05 -1.48
N VAL A 528 -28.60 -63.36 -1.36
CA VAL A 528 -27.47 -64.25 -1.64
C VAL A 528 -26.99 -64.22 -3.09
N ILE A 529 -25.66 -64.17 -3.32
CA ILE A 529 -24.96 -64.99 -4.32
C ILE A 529 -23.58 -65.37 -3.75
N VAL A 530 -23.36 -66.66 -3.53
CA VAL A 530 -22.04 -67.26 -3.28
C VAL A 530 -21.34 -67.34 -4.63
N ILE A 531 -20.30 -66.53 -4.83
CA ILE A 531 -19.24 -66.79 -5.80
C ILE A 531 -17.96 -66.85 -4.98
N GLU A 532 -17.37 -68.04 -4.87
CA GLU A 532 -16.00 -68.20 -4.41
C GLU A 532 -15.08 -67.47 -5.41
N THR A 533 -14.81 -66.20 -5.15
CA THR A 533 -13.80 -65.45 -5.90
C THR A 533 -12.43 -65.95 -5.44
N SER A 534 -11.77 -66.70 -6.33
CA SER A 534 -10.40 -67.17 -6.20
C SER A 534 -9.48 -66.09 -5.62
N ASN A 535 -8.70 -66.44 -4.59
CA ASN A 535 -7.77 -65.57 -3.86
C ASN A 535 -6.76 -64.77 -4.73
N PHE A 536 -6.63 -65.08 -6.03
CA PHE A 536 -5.74 -64.40 -6.98
C PHE A 536 -6.27 -63.04 -7.50
N ALA A 537 -7.59 -62.79 -7.46
CA ALA A 537 -8.15 -61.50 -7.92
C ALA A 537 -8.06 -60.37 -6.87
N ILE A 538 -7.80 -60.72 -5.61
CA ILE A 538 -7.83 -59.78 -4.46
C ILE A 538 -6.60 -58.86 -4.44
N VAL A 539 -5.45 -59.33 -4.92
CA VAL A 539 -4.18 -58.58 -4.86
C VAL A 539 -4.16 -57.40 -5.84
N PRO A 540 -4.51 -57.55 -7.15
CA PRO A 540 -4.56 -56.41 -8.07
C PRO A 540 -5.58 -55.35 -7.66
N ASP A 541 -6.76 -55.78 -7.16
CA ASP A 541 -7.81 -54.89 -6.68
C ASP A 541 -7.35 -54.09 -5.45
N PHE A 542 -6.65 -54.73 -4.52
CA PHE A 542 -6.05 -54.04 -3.38
C PHE A 542 -4.98 -53.03 -3.81
N ILE A 543 -4.09 -53.40 -4.73
CA ILE A 543 -3.06 -52.48 -5.26
C ILE A 543 -3.70 -51.28 -5.96
N ALA A 544 -4.77 -51.50 -6.74
CA ALA A 544 -5.53 -50.41 -7.37
C ALA A 544 -6.15 -49.49 -6.31
N LYS A 545 -6.70 -50.05 -5.24
CA LYS A 545 -7.24 -49.28 -4.10
C LYS A 545 -6.16 -48.45 -3.41
N VAL A 546 -4.98 -49.02 -3.13
CA VAL A 546 -3.84 -48.30 -2.55
C VAL A 546 -3.41 -47.14 -3.46
N ASN A 547 -3.27 -47.39 -4.77
CA ASN A 547 -2.87 -46.35 -5.73
C ASN A 547 -3.91 -45.23 -5.82
N LYS A 548 -5.21 -45.54 -5.76
CA LYS A 548 -6.27 -44.53 -5.72
C LYS A 548 -6.18 -43.63 -4.49
N VAL A 549 -5.83 -44.18 -3.33
CA VAL A 549 -5.59 -43.38 -2.10
C VAL A 549 -4.32 -42.53 -2.26
N ARG A 550 -3.25 -43.08 -2.84
CA ARG A 550 -2.01 -42.33 -3.12
C ARG A 550 -2.23 -41.16 -4.08
N GLU A 551 -3.02 -41.35 -5.14
CA GLU A 551 -3.40 -40.27 -6.07
C GLU A 551 -4.18 -39.17 -5.36
N ALA A 552 -5.09 -39.52 -4.46
CA ALA A 552 -5.84 -38.55 -3.68
C ALA A 552 -4.93 -37.79 -2.68
N ILE A 553 -3.97 -38.47 -2.04
CA ILE A 553 -2.92 -37.84 -1.22
C ILE A 553 -2.09 -36.88 -2.07
N ALA A 554 -1.67 -37.29 -3.27
CA ALA A 554 -0.92 -36.43 -4.17
C ALA A 554 -1.72 -35.19 -4.61
N ALA A 555 -3.04 -35.33 -4.81
CA ALA A 555 -3.91 -34.20 -5.13
C ALA A 555 -3.98 -33.18 -3.99
N VAL A 556 -4.18 -33.63 -2.75
CA VAL A 556 -4.15 -32.75 -1.56
C VAL A 556 -2.76 -32.14 -1.36
N ASN A 557 -1.69 -32.90 -1.62
CA ASN A 557 -0.33 -32.38 -1.55
C ASN A 557 -0.07 -31.28 -2.60
N ARG A 558 -0.64 -31.38 -3.82
CA ARG A 558 -0.53 -30.30 -4.82
C ARG A 558 -1.24 -29.02 -4.38
N GLN A 559 -2.33 -29.11 -3.61
CA GLN A 559 -3.01 -27.94 -3.06
C GLN A 559 -2.11 -27.20 -2.06
N LEU A 560 -1.31 -27.93 -1.28
CA LEU A 560 -0.33 -27.33 -0.36
C LEU A 560 0.78 -26.54 -1.06
N HIS A 561 1.04 -26.82 -2.34
CA HIS A 561 2.07 -26.16 -3.15
C HIS A 561 1.49 -25.10 -4.12
N GLN A 562 0.22 -24.71 -3.96
CA GLN A 562 -0.37 -23.61 -4.72
C GLN A 562 0.31 -22.28 -4.37
N PRO A 563 0.33 -21.30 -5.29
CA PRO A 563 1.08 -20.05 -5.12
C PRO A 563 0.73 -19.29 -3.83
N GLU A 564 -0.52 -19.35 -3.36
CA GLU A 564 -0.97 -18.71 -2.13
C GLU A 564 -0.27 -19.27 -0.88
N LEU A 565 0.16 -20.54 -0.91
CA LEU A 565 0.83 -21.22 0.19
C LEU A 565 2.33 -21.41 -0.03
N ALA A 566 2.80 -21.40 -1.28
CA ALA A 566 4.21 -21.55 -1.65
C ALA A 566 4.99 -20.22 -1.70
N GLY A 567 4.29 -19.09 -1.69
CA GLY A 567 4.87 -17.75 -1.73
C GLY A 567 5.45 -17.26 -0.39
N LYS A 568 5.56 -15.93 -0.24
CA LYS A 568 6.03 -15.28 0.99
C LYS A 568 4.97 -15.36 2.11
N ASP A 569 5.42 -15.11 3.33
CA ASP A 569 4.64 -15.27 4.57
C ASP A 569 3.28 -14.54 4.55
N PHE A 570 3.23 -13.31 4.02
CA PHE A 570 2.02 -12.48 3.91
C PHE A 570 1.47 -12.35 2.49
N GLU A 571 1.99 -13.10 1.53
CA GLU A 571 1.51 -13.06 0.14
C GLU A 571 0.15 -13.73 0.04
N ASP A 572 -0.85 -13.04 -0.50
CA ASP A 572 -2.24 -13.51 -0.52
C ASP A 572 -2.77 -13.95 0.86
N PHE A 573 -2.33 -13.28 1.94
CA PHE A 573 -2.57 -13.70 3.33
C PHE A 573 -4.04 -14.02 3.65
N GLY A 574 -4.98 -13.21 3.16
CA GLY A 574 -6.42 -13.44 3.35
C GLY A 574 -6.97 -14.71 2.72
N ARG A 575 -6.26 -15.30 1.74
CA ARG A 575 -6.62 -16.60 1.12
C ARG A 575 -5.91 -17.78 1.79
N GLN A 576 -4.82 -17.55 2.52
CA GLN A 576 -4.03 -18.63 3.14
C GLN A 576 -4.83 -19.43 4.16
N GLU A 577 -5.66 -18.78 4.99
CA GLU A 577 -6.47 -19.45 6.01
C GLU A 577 -7.46 -20.45 5.40
N GLY A 578 -8.22 -20.01 4.38
CA GLY A 578 -9.17 -20.85 3.66
C GLY A 578 -8.50 -22.03 2.97
N SER A 579 -7.37 -21.79 2.30
CA SER A 579 -6.58 -22.83 1.64
C SER A 579 -6.03 -23.87 2.62
N LEU A 580 -5.47 -23.43 3.76
CA LEU A 580 -4.99 -24.34 4.80
C LEU A 580 -6.12 -25.17 5.42
N LYS A 581 -7.29 -24.55 5.66
CA LYS A 581 -8.47 -25.26 6.14
C LYS A 581 -8.93 -26.34 5.14
N GLY A 582 -8.98 -26.01 3.86
CA GLY A 582 -9.31 -26.98 2.80
C GLY A 582 -8.36 -28.17 2.75
N ILE A 583 -7.06 -27.93 2.90
CA ILE A 583 -6.05 -29.00 2.97
C ILE A 583 -6.25 -29.86 4.23
N LYS A 584 -6.52 -29.24 5.38
CA LYS A 584 -6.79 -29.96 6.64
C LYS A 584 -8.02 -30.86 6.51
N ASP A 585 -9.08 -30.38 5.88
CA ASP A 585 -10.28 -31.16 5.62
C ASP A 585 -10.02 -32.31 4.63
N GLY A 586 -9.19 -32.08 3.61
CA GLY A 586 -8.70 -33.11 2.71
C GLY A 586 -7.92 -34.22 3.44
N ILE A 587 -6.99 -33.84 4.33
CA ILE A 587 -6.27 -34.77 5.21
C ILE A 587 -7.25 -35.54 6.10
N ASN A 588 -8.19 -34.87 6.77
CA ASN A 588 -9.16 -35.53 7.63
C ASN A 588 -10.05 -36.53 6.86
N THR A 589 -10.36 -36.24 5.60
CA THR A 589 -11.14 -37.14 4.72
C THR A 589 -10.32 -38.35 4.26
N LEU A 590 -9.02 -38.18 4.03
CA LEU A 590 -8.13 -39.26 3.60
C LEU A 590 -7.71 -40.19 4.74
N LYS A 591 -7.61 -39.68 5.97
CA LYS A 591 -7.20 -40.44 7.16
C LYS A 591 -7.91 -41.79 7.33
N PRO A 592 -9.25 -41.89 7.33
CA PRO A 592 -9.93 -43.18 7.46
C PRO A 592 -9.65 -44.11 6.28
N ASN A 593 -9.43 -43.59 5.06
CA ASN A 593 -9.09 -44.42 3.90
C ASN A 593 -7.70 -45.03 4.04
N VAL A 594 -6.73 -44.28 4.55
CA VAL A 594 -5.38 -44.78 4.83
C VAL A 594 -5.41 -45.85 5.94
N GLU A 595 -6.15 -45.59 7.03
CA GLU A 595 -6.33 -46.55 8.13
C GLU A 595 -6.99 -47.85 7.65
N LEU A 596 -8.04 -47.76 6.82
CA LEU A 596 -8.72 -48.91 6.23
C LEU A 596 -7.80 -49.73 5.32
N VAL A 597 -7.02 -49.07 4.46
CA VAL A 597 -6.06 -49.74 3.56
C VAL A 597 -4.95 -50.43 4.37
N CYS A 598 -4.45 -49.81 5.44
CA CYS A 598 -3.48 -50.43 6.35
C CYS A 598 -4.06 -51.65 7.08
N ALA A 599 -5.31 -51.59 7.55
CA ALA A 599 -5.98 -52.72 8.20
C ALA A 599 -6.25 -53.88 7.22
N GLU A 600 -6.61 -53.56 5.97
CA GLU A 600 -6.85 -54.54 4.92
C GLU A 600 -5.55 -55.19 4.42
N LYS A 601 -4.43 -54.45 4.38
CA LYS A 601 -3.07 -54.95 4.10
C LYS A 601 -2.75 -56.17 4.94
N GLU A 602 -2.95 -56.08 6.27
CA GLU A 602 -2.61 -57.16 7.20
C GLU A 602 -3.34 -58.47 6.94
N ASN A 603 -4.56 -58.39 6.37
CA ASN A 603 -5.39 -59.54 6.07
C ASN A 603 -5.07 -60.15 4.70
N ILE A 604 -4.73 -59.31 3.71
CA ILE A 604 -4.43 -59.74 2.34
C ILE A 604 -3.01 -60.30 2.23
N VAL A 605 -2.03 -59.68 2.90
CA VAL A 605 -0.63 -60.16 2.90
C VAL A 605 -0.53 -61.60 3.43
N LYS A 606 -1.34 -61.98 4.43
CA LYS A 606 -1.39 -63.34 4.98
C LYS A 606 -1.91 -64.40 3.99
N LYS A 607 -2.61 -63.97 2.93
CA LYS A 607 -3.27 -64.86 1.94
C LYS A 607 -2.61 -64.77 0.55
N ALA A 608 -1.61 -63.89 0.37
CA ALA A 608 -0.96 -63.61 -0.89
C ALA A 608 0.26 -64.53 -1.14
N SER A 609 0.67 -64.66 -2.41
CA SER A 609 1.94 -65.32 -2.76
C SER A 609 3.14 -64.49 -2.26
N ASN A 610 4.32 -65.09 -2.11
CA ASN A 610 5.52 -64.36 -1.63
C ASN A 610 5.89 -63.15 -2.51
N THR A 611 5.69 -63.26 -3.83
CA THR A 611 5.92 -62.16 -4.78
C THR A 611 4.88 -61.05 -4.64
N ASP A 612 3.61 -61.41 -4.48
CA ASP A 612 2.50 -60.47 -4.29
C ASP A 612 2.58 -59.76 -2.94
N ALA A 613 2.96 -60.47 -1.88
CA ALA A 613 3.20 -59.91 -0.55
C ALA A 613 4.30 -58.85 -0.58
N ALA A 614 5.41 -59.11 -1.28
CA ALA A 614 6.48 -58.13 -1.46
C ALA A 614 6.03 -56.89 -2.26
N GLN A 615 5.15 -57.06 -3.24
CA GLN A 615 4.57 -55.94 -3.98
C GLN A 615 3.61 -55.11 -3.12
N ILE A 616 2.73 -55.76 -2.36
CA ILE A 616 1.81 -55.12 -1.42
C ILE A 616 2.58 -54.31 -0.37
N GLU A 617 3.65 -54.87 0.20
CA GLU A 617 4.55 -54.19 1.14
C GLU A 617 5.09 -52.89 0.55
N ARG A 618 5.74 -52.95 -0.62
CA ARG A 618 6.34 -51.78 -1.28
C ARG A 618 5.33 -50.66 -1.57
N VAL A 619 4.15 -51.00 -2.09
CA VAL A 619 3.14 -49.98 -2.44
C VAL A 619 2.56 -49.37 -1.16
N SER A 620 2.40 -50.16 -0.09
CA SER A 620 1.92 -49.68 1.20
C SER A 620 2.95 -48.81 1.95
N GLU A 621 4.24 -49.16 1.88
CA GLU A 621 5.32 -48.32 2.41
C GLU A 621 5.33 -46.94 1.74
N LYS A 622 5.24 -46.91 0.40
CA LYS A 622 5.15 -45.65 -0.35
C LYS A 622 3.92 -44.82 0.03
N LEU A 623 2.77 -45.46 0.21
CA LEU A 623 1.56 -44.77 0.72
C LEU A 623 1.83 -44.12 2.08
N ASN A 624 2.46 -44.84 3.00
CA ASN A 624 2.76 -44.34 4.34
C ASN A 624 3.79 -43.20 4.32
N GLU A 625 4.83 -43.30 3.49
CA GLU A 625 5.81 -42.23 3.26
C GLU A 625 5.14 -40.95 2.73
N GLU A 626 4.31 -41.06 1.69
CA GLU A 626 3.58 -39.94 1.10
C GLU A 626 2.60 -39.31 2.09
N TRP A 627 1.90 -40.15 2.88
CA TRP A 627 0.99 -39.71 3.93
C TRP A 627 1.69 -38.93 5.05
N ASN A 628 2.82 -39.44 5.54
CA ASN A 628 3.59 -38.78 6.60
C ASN A 628 4.21 -37.47 6.08
N LYS A 629 4.70 -37.48 4.83
CA LYS A 629 5.25 -36.28 4.19
C LYS A 629 4.19 -35.18 4.03
N LEU A 630 2.97 -35.52 3.61
CA LEU A 630 1.86 -34.57 3.52
C LEU A 630 1.52 -33.97 4.89
N ASN A 631 1.40 -34.80 5.92
CA ASN A 631 1.09 -34.33 7.28
C ASN A 631 2.18 -33.41 7.84
N GLY A 632 3.46 -33.76 7.66
CA GLY A 632 4.58 -32.93 8.08
C GLY A 632 4.61 -31.59 7.34
N ALA A 633 4.47 -31.61 6.02
CA ALA A 633 4.46 -30.39 5.21
C ALA A 633 3.28 -29.45 5.57
N TYR A 634 2.10 -30.03 5.84
CA TYR A 634 0.95 -29.26 6.33
C TYR A 634 1.25 -28.61 7.69
N ASP A 635 1.78 -29.38 8.64
CA ASP A 635 2.06 -28.90 10.00
C ASP A 635 3.09 -27.75 10.00
N ASP A 636 4.16 -27.90 9.22
CA ASP A 636 5.17 -26.85 9.03
C ASP A 636 4.56 -25.57 8.43
N ARG A 637 3.75 -25.70 7.38
CA ARG A 637 3.12 -24.53 6.74
C ARG A 637 2.09 -23.87 7.63
N TYR A 638 1.29 -24.66 8.36
CA TYR A 638 0.29 -24.16 9.29
C TYR A 638 0.93 -23.40 10.45
N LYS A 639 2.00 -23.94 11.06
CA LYS A 639 2.79 -23.25 12.09
C LYS A 639 3.35 -21.92 11.59
N LYS A 640 3.82 -21.88 10.34
CA LYS A 640 4.32 -20.65 9.72
C LYS A 640 3.21 -19.61 9.55
N TRP A 641 2.05 -20.03 9.04
CA TRP A 641 0.87 -19.14 8.91
C TRP A 641 0.39 -18.63 10.28
N GLN A 642 0.37 -19.48 11.30
CA GLN A 642 -0.04 -19.08 12.65
C GLN A 642 0.83 -17.95 13.20
N LYS A 643 2.16 -18.06 13.08
CA LYS A 643 3.09 -16.98 13.46
C LYS A 643 2.83 -15.69 12.68
N SER A 644 2.60 -15.80 11.37
CA SER A 644 2.25 -14.64 10.55
C SER A 644 0.91 -14.03 10.95
N CYS A 645 -0.08 -14.83 11.35
CA CYS A 645 -1.38 -14.38 11.83
C CYS A 645 -1.27 -13.59 13.13
N GLU A 646 -0.46 -14.05 14.08
CA GLU A 646 -0.17 -13.33 15.33
C GLU A 646 0.44 -11.94 15.04
N VAL A 647 1.43 -11.86 14.14
CA VAL A 647 2.03 -10.60 13.72
C VAL A 647 1.00 -9.68 13.04
N TRP A 648 0.17 -10.25 12.15
CA TRP A 648 -0.86 -9.49 11.44
C TRP A 648 -1.92 -8.92 12.40
N GLN A 649 -2.37 -9.71 13.37
CA GLN A 649 -3.33 -9.27 14.39
C GLN A 649 -2.77 -8.17 15.28
N GLY A 650 -1.49 -8.26 15.66
CA GLY A 650 -0.80 -7.18 16.39
C GLY A 650 -0.79 -5.88 15.58
N PHE A 651 -0.37 -5.96 14.31
CA PHE A 651 -0.38 -4.81 13.41
C PHE A 651 -1.79 -4.22 13.20
N GLU A 652 -2.82 -5.05 13.04
CA GLU A 652 -4.20 -4.58 12.89
C GLU A 652 -4.70 -3.89 14.18
N SER A 653 -4.34 -4.41 15.35
CA SER A 653 -4.64 -3.79 16.64
C SER A 653 -4.00 -2.41 16.75
N ASP A 654 -2.72 -2.29 16.41
CA ASP A 654 -1.98 -1.03 16.45
C ASP A 654 -2.57 0.00 15.46
N LEU A 655 -2.89 -0.44 14.23
CA LEU A 655 -3.56 0.39 13.24
C LEU A 655 -4.92 0.88 13.72
N ARG A 656 -5.71 0.01 14.37
CA ARG A 656 -7.02 0.37 14.90
C ARG A 656 -6.89 1.38 16.05
N SER A 657 -5.90 1.19 16.93
CA SER A 657 -5.58 2.13 18.00
C SER A 657 -5.19 3.51 17.43
N MET A 658 -4.26 3.54 16.46
CA MET A 658 -3.83 4.77 15.80
C MET A 658 -4.98 5.46 15.07
N THR A 659 -5.82 4.70 14.34
CA THR A 659 -6.98 5.26 13.64
C THR A 659 -7.99 5.85 14.62
N SER A 660 -8.27 5.15 15.73
CA SER A 660 -9.13 5.66 16.80
C SER A 660 -8.54 6.94 17.42
N TRP A 661 -7.24 6.98 17.65
CA TRP A 661 -6.56 8.18 18.15
C TRP A 661 -6.63 9.34 17.17
N LEU A 662 -6.43 9.09 15.86
CA LEU A 662 -6.56 10.11 14.82
C LEU A 662 -7.97 10.67 14.76
N VAL A 663 -9.00 9.81 14.72
CA VAL A 663 -10.41 10.23 14.70
C VAL A 663 -10.75 11.01 15.97
N SER A 664 -10.29 10.55 17.14
CA SER A 664 -10.46 11.28 18.41
C SER A 664 -9.80 12.66 18.34
N SER A 665 -8.58 12.74 17.84
CA SER A 665 -7.82 13.99 17.72
C SER A 665 -8.45 14.95 16.72
N GLU A 666 -8.89 14.47 15.55
CA GLU A 666 -9.64 15.25 14.57
C GLU A 666 -10.96 15.77 15.15
N THR A 667 -11.66 14.94 15.92
CA THR A 667 -12.88 15.32 16.63
C THR A 667 -12.59 16.42 17.65
N ILE A 668 -11.55 16.27 18.48
CA ILE A 668 -11.12 17.29 19.45
C ILE A 668 -10.76 18.60 18.74
N LEU A 669 -10.01 18.53 17.64
CA LEU A 669 -9.65 19.71 16.85
C LEU A 669 -10.86 20.40 16.24
N ALA A 670 -11.84 19.65 15.73
CA ALA A 670 -13.07 20.22 15.19
C ALA A 670 -13.90 20.93 16.26
N HIS A 671 -14.02 20.35 17.47
CA HIS A 671 -14.74 20.95 18.59
C HIS A 671 -13.99 22.12 19.26
N SER A 672 -12.67 22.16 19.07
CA SER A 672 -11.79 23.24 19.54
C SER A 672 -11.64 24.36 18.52
N ARG A 673 -12.49 24.46 17.49
CA ARG A 673 -12.51 25.60 16.55
C ARG A 673 -13.68 26.54 16.82
N LEU A 674 -13.43 27.83 16.70
CA LEU A 674 -14.41 28.91 16.77
C LEU A 674 -15.17 29.04 15.44
N GLN A 675 -16.33 29.75 15.42
CA GLN A 675 -17.14 29.95 14.20
C GLN A 675 -16.41 30.66 13.06
N ASN A 676 -15.32 31.38 13.36
CA ASN A 676 -14.46 32.06 12.40
C ASN A 676 -13.34 31.15 11.83
N GLY A 677 -13.24 29.90 12.29
CA GLY A 677 -12.23 28.92 11.85
C GLY A 677 -10.95 28.88 12.69
N ASP A 678 -10.76 29.80 13.64
CA ASP A 678 -9.59 29.84 14.52
C ASP A 678 -9.67 28.79 15.64
N LEU A 679 -8.52 28.38 16.18
CA LEU A 679 -8.44 27.43 17.29
C LEU A 679 -8.78 28.12 18.62
N ASP A 680 -9.75 27.59 19.35
CA ASP A 680 -10.06 27.92 20.73
C ASP A 680 -9.00 27.29 21.67
N TYR A 681 -8.03 28.11 22.06
CA TYR A 681 -6.88 27.70 22.87
C TYR A 681 -7.27 27.16 24.25
N GLU A 682 -8.35 27.63 24.87
CA GLU A 682 -8.79 27.16 26.18
C GLU A 682 -9.34 25.73 26.07
N ARG A 683 -10.17 25.46 25.05
CA ARG A 683 -10.72 24.12 24.79
C ARG A 683 -9.66 23.13 24.34
N ALA A 684 -8.75 23.55 23.46
CA ALA A 684 -7.65 22.69 23.00
C ALA A 684 -6.71 22.31 24.15
N ARG A 685 -6.46 23.22 25.10
CA ARG A 685 -5.61 22.99 26.26
C ARG A 685 -6.19 21.96 27.23
N MET A 686 -7.52 21.84 27.34
CA MET A 686 -8.16 20.82 28.20
C MET A 686 -7.91 19.39 27.73
N HIS A 687 -7.55 19.20 26.46
CA HIS A 687 -7.32 17.89 25.85
C HIS A 687 -5.83 17.56 25.66
N GLN A 688 -4.92 18.44 26.08
CA GLN A 688 -3.50 18.09 26.20
C GLN A 688 -3.32 17.24 27.47
N GLU A 689 -2.93 15.98 27.32
CA GLU A 689 -2.45 15.18 28.44
C GLU A 689 -1.20 15.87 29.05
N VAL A 690 -1.17 15.93 30.38
CA VAL A 690 -0.11 16.57 31.20
C VAL A 690 1.13 15.68 31.30
#